data_AF-G0L8P5-F1
#
_entry.id   AF-G0L8P5-F1
#
_cell.length_a   1.000
_cell.length_b   1.000
_cell.length_c   1.000
_cell.angle_alpha   90.00
_cell.angle_beta   90.00
_cell.angle_gamma   90.00
#
_symmetry.space_group_name_H-M   'P 1'
#
loop_
_entity.id
_entity.type
_entity.pdbx_description
1 polymer ?
#
loop_
_entity_poly.entity_id
_entity_poly.type
_entity_poly.pdbx_seq_one_letter_code
_entity_poly.pdbx_strand_id
1 'polypeptide(L)'
;MQLKSFVFHTLFLVFGICHAQTEKVDLPGEERMLLSGNWKFHAIYGEGSNYIDISETLEDIVIDNTDKDRVSVKGDWKTRSEGERGSGFLGTDYLQRDFKSGESDQNYVRYRPELPESGFYEAFVRFPFASHLTAEVNVNHAQGITAAYFNQRNRCDQWLSLGVFSFDKTLDSYVEVTAITASTVVADAVMFRPVSKEKMEEADIEKSSVFQVDFDDSNWKDLRVPGHWGMLNAYSNYTGKGWYRKTFELPKNWKSVSNERIRLKFDAVYHIARVFLNGELVGLHQGGFTPFEFDITDKLNYNGQNVLAVEADNNALVGATWNWGGIIREVHLIKNNDVRISYQYIHADPDLKKGSANLKLKVRIKNSSTRQRTVLLAAHIEEASSPVDLTYKVKVPANSTQEIQLATTLPATDVKLWHFDTPNLYHLTTTISENGQVLDTQKDRFGIRKIELTDSQLILNGEPVRLSGFNRVSDHRYWGSSEPQYLIDKDVDLMKNAGANFMRIMHGTQNKKLMDRCDEKGILIFEEVNVRELTNPEFTPPHYPLAKQWLKEMIERDVNHPSIIGWSVGNELKDHFDYAKETIDYVKKELDPYRLVTCVSNSGWRDSATPEKDPNTLVDIIMHNLYPFQGTPDKVFKTLRAKWPDKPIFISEYGIKPMATTSLDGDIPELSEWNDHLRGKNTYVIGASLWTFNDYRSGYAATSPEENRVWGLVNTWRQKRKLYHRIQKENSPLADLKIDGIDLKNGGAKVRITPKPVNGYPVYSLKGYTLEFTMYDKQGEILFSKTHSLPHIVPGGKPTEVAIDWQRYMTGMAQIHAAVISPNGYIRHQTSISLELPEKTSILAIEKGHGTVRVHYRPVFGADTYYVAYADGKGLERKSDTSTTHSIEIKDLDPEEEYAFSVIAQNSKGKSVPSGTRTTKANADVLPPMIWDAFLSDGKLVVGYSGAPDDVEYIVKYGLRDSYFPYKNSTRTKGMTVIDFEGDDPHFVSIKKKTKTGESDWSKPIHVYTIRNKERYRN
;
A
#
# COMPACT_ATOMS: atom_id res chain seq x y z
N MET A 1 18.22 53.78 -5.52
CA MET A 1 19.01 53.92 -4.28
C MET A 1 18.01 54.13 -3.15
N GLN A 2 17.96 53.18 -2.21
CA GLN A 2 17.21 53.12 -0.94
C GLN A 2 15.92 53.94 -0.79
N LEU A 3 14.77 53.24 -0.72
CA LEU A 3 13.79 53.30 0.38
C LEU A 3 12.52 52.54 -0.05
N LYS A 4 12.23 51.41 0.61
CA LYS A 4 10.89 50.85 0.86
C LYS A 4 11.05 49.55 1.66
N SER A 5 11.11 49.70 2.98
CA SER A 5 10.89 48.66 3.97
C SER A 5 10.14 49.32 5.12
N PHE A 6 9.16 48.63 5.70
CA PHE A 6 8.08 49.10 6.60
C PHE A 6 6.73 49.35 5.91
N VAL A 7 5.98 48.28 5.65
CA VAL A 7 4.62 48.00 6.21
C VAL A 7 4.31 46.54 5.85
N PHE A 8 4.76 45.57 6.66
CA PHE A 8 4.28 44.17 6.65
C PHE A 8 4.75 43.50 7.94
N HIS A 9 4.21 43.92 9.09
CA HIS A 9 4.47 43.27 10.39
C HIS A 9 3.31 43.47 11.37
N THR A 10 2.06 43.26 10.95
CA THR A 10 0.93 43.13 11.91
C THR A 10 -0.26 42.39 11.31
N LEU A 11 -0.07 41.17 10.78
CA LEU A 11 -1.20 40.26 10.52
C LEU A 11 -0.71 38.79 10.37
N PHE A 12 -0.01 38.27 11.38
CA PHE A 12 0.37 36.85 11.48
C PHE A 12 0.36 36.40 12.94
N LEU A 13 -0.73 36.67 13.66
CA LEU A 13 -0.87 36.36 15.08
C LEU A 13 -2.28 35.83 15.43
N VAL A 14 -2.88 34.98 14.57
CA VAL A 14 -4.04 34.11 14.94
C VAL A 14 -4.06 32.79 14.13
N PHE A 15 -2.91 32.24 13.77
CA PHE A 15 -2.84 30.84 13.34
C PHE A 15 -1.73 30.16 14.12
N GLY A 16 -2.14 29.43 15.17
CA GLY A 16 -1.25 28.54 15.90
C GLY A 16 -0.69 27.51 14.92
N ILE A 17 0.57 27.71 14.53
CA ILE A 17 1.35 26.70 13.83
C ILE A 17 1.67 25.64 14.88
N CYS A 18 0.82 24.62 14.99
CA CYS A 18 1.21 23.35 15.59
C CYS A 18 2.37 22.80 14.75
N HIS A 19 3.59 23.07 15.21
CA HIS A 19 4.76 22.34 14.79
C HIS A 19 4.59 20.92 15.32
N ALA A 20 4.17 20.00 14.46
CA ALA A 20 4.41 18.57 14.69
C ALA A 20 5.87 18.26 14.31
N GLN A 21 6.82 18.95 14.97
CA GLN A 21 8.12 18.33 15.16
C GLN A 21 7.85 17.14 16.06
N THR A 22 8.12 15.94 15.57
CA THR A 22 8.35 14.78 16.41
C THR A 22 9.65 15.04 17.19
N GLU A 23 9.60 15.95 18.16
CA GLU A 23 10.58 15.99 19.23
C GLU A 23 10.49 14.62 19.92
N LYS A 24 11.47 13.77 19.63
CA LYS A 24 11.76 12.59 20.43
C LYS A 24 12.18 13.10 21.80
N VAL A 25 11.21 13.32 22.68
CA VAL A 25 11.45 13.43 24.11
C VAL A 25 11.76 12.01 24.55
N ASP A 26 13.02 11.72 24.86
CA ASP A 26 13.37 10.50 25.59
C ASP A 26 12.55 10.54 26.90
N LEU A 27 11.60 9.63 27.03
CA LEU A 27 10.78 9.54 28.23
C LEU A 27 11.67 9.09 29.40
N PRO A 28 11.47 9.62 30.62
CA PRO A 28 12.26 9.18 31.76
C PRO A 28 12.25 7.66 31.92
N GLY A 29 13.42 7.05 32.02
CA GLY A 29 13.57 5.59 32.18
C GLY A 29 13.75 4.80 30.88
N GLU A 30 13.70 5.46 29.71
CA GLU A 30 13.99 4.85 28.41
C GLU A 30 14.98 5.67 27.59
N GLU A 31 16.05 5.03 27.09
CA GLU A 31 16.97 5.59 26.10
C GLU A 31 16.87 4.79 24.79
N ARG A 32 16.89 5.46 23.63
CA ARG A 32 16.78 4.81 22.31
C ARG A 32 17.98 5.10 21.43
N MET A 33 18.46 4.09 20.71
CA MET A 33 19.42 4.22 19.61
C MET A 33 18.76 3.70 18.33
N LEU A 34 18.76 4.52 17.27
CA LEU A 34 18.27 4.11 15.96
C LEU A 34 19.36 3.31 15.23
N LEU A 35 19.04 2.09 14.79
CA LEU A 35 19.92 1.26 13.96
C LEU A 35 19.54 1.30 12.47
N SER A 36 18.38 1.84 12.11
CA SER A 36 18.02 2.18 10.73
C SER A 36 19.06 3.11 10.07
N GLY A 37 19.08 3.16 8.74
CA GLY A 37 20.05 3.91 7.95
C GLY A 37 20.78 2.99 6.97
N ASN A 38 22.08 3.18 6.77
CA ASN A 38 22.85 2.37 5.83
C ASN A 38 23.18 0.99 6.43
N TRP A 39 22.90 -0.06 5.66
CA TRP A 39 23.21 -1.45 5.93
C TRP A 39 23.89 -2.06 4.71
N LYS A 40 24.64 -3.14 4.94
CA LYS A 40 25.12 -4.02 3.88
C LYS A 40 24.03 -5.03 3.53
N PHE A 41 23.89 -5.34 2.24
CA PHE A 41 22.93 -6.30 1.72
C PHE A 41 23.59 -7.24 0.70
N HIS A 42 23.25 -8.52 0.82
CA HIS A 42 23.61 -9.54 -0.16
C HIS A 42 22.59 -10.68 -0.17
N ALA A 43 22.48 -11.37 -1.30
CA ALA A 43 21.74 -12.62 -1.41
C ALA A 43 22.74 -13.70 -1.82
N ILE A 44 22.93 -14.69 -0.95
CA ILE A 44 23.91 -15.76 -1.16
C ILE A 44 23.41 -16.67 -2.28
N TYR A 45 24.33 -17.11 -3.14
CA TYR A 45 23.99 -18.00 -4.25
C TYR A 45 23.29 -19.29 -3.76
N GLY A 46 22.20 -19.67 -4.42
CA GLY A 46 21.39 -20.85 -4.07
C GLY A 46 20.38 -20.63 -2.93
N GLU A 47 20.31 -19.45 -2.32
CA GLU A 47 19.30 -19.13 -1.29
C GLU A 47 18.03 -18.44 -1.85
N GLY A 48 17.92 -18.33 -3.17
CA GLY A 48 16.80 -17.75 -3.88
C GLY A 48 17.07 -17.58 -5.38
N SER A 49 16.14 -16.95 -6.09
CA SER A 49 16.28 -16.68 -7.52
C SER A 49 15.65 -15.36 -7.97
N ASN A 50 16.23 -14.78 -9.02
CA ASN A 50 15.66 -13.65 -9.76
C ASN A 50 15.12 -14.15 -11.10
N TYR A 51 13.83 -14.47 -11.14
CA TYR A 51 13.21 -15.25 -12.21
C TYR A 51 13.13 -14.53 -13.57
N ILE A 52 13.05 -13.19 -13.59
CA ILE A 52 12.96 -12.42 -14.85
C ILE A 52 14.30 -12.34 -15.58
N ASP A 53 15.41 -12.55 -14.88
CA ASP A 53 16.75 -12.51 -15.46
C ASP A 53 17.27 -13.91 -15.88
N ILE A 54 16.40 -14.93 -15.84
CA ILE A 54 16.75 -16.29 -16.25
C ILE A 54 16.44 -16.48 -17.73
N SER A 55 17.49 -16.37 -18.56
CA SER A 55 17.46 -16.82 -19.96
C SER A 55 18.14 -18.17 -20.12
N GLU A 56 17.64 -18.97 -21.04
CA GLU A 56 18.28 -20.21 -21.50
C GLU A 56 19.66 -19.91 -22.11
N THR A 57 20.59 -20.84 -21.90
CA THR A 57 21.96 -20.84 -22.40
C THR A 57 22.22 -22.15 -23.14
N LEU A 58 23.33 -22.23 -23.88
CA LEU A 58 23.68 -23.45 -24.62
C LEU A 58 24.05 -24.63 -23.71
N GLU A 59 24.34 -24.37 -22.43
CA GLU A 59 24.68 -25.39 -21.43
C GLU A 59 23.43 -25.94 -20.72
N ASP A 60 22.27 -25.31 -20.90
CA ASP A 60 21.04 -25.69 -20.22
C ASP A 60 20.39 -26.92 -20.86
N ILE A 61 20.02 -27.90 -20.03
CA ILE A 61 19.24 -29.06 -20.44
C ILE A 61 17.77 -28.71 -20.28
N VAL A 62 17.15 -28.25 -21.36
CA VAL A 62 15.71 -27.90 -21.40
C VAL A 62 14.89 -29.11 -21.84
N ILE A 63 13.81 -29.40 -21.09
CA ILE A 63 12.88 -30.49 -21.35
C ILE A 63 11.46 -29.93 -21.38
N ASP A 64 10.86 -29.96 -22.56
CA ASP A 64 9.46 -29.60 -22.82
C ASP A 64 8.55 -30.82 -22.61
N ASN A 65 7.30 -30.63 -22.20
CA ASN A 65 6.37 -31.73 -21.94
C ASN A 65 6.08 -32.60 -23.18
N THR A 66 6.37 -32.11 -24.38
CA THR A 66 6.21 -32.88 -25.63
C THR A 66 7.35 -33.88 -25.89
N ASP A 67 8.44 -33.83 -25.12
CA ASP A 67 9.58 -34.74 -25.24
C ASP A 67 9.25 -36.13 -24.67
N LYS A 68 8.81 -37.05 -25.54
CA LYS A 68 8.35 -38.39 -25.16
C LYS A 68 9.45 -39.31 -24.63
N ASP A 69 10.71 -39.02 -24.90
CA ASP A 69 11.84 -39.83 -24.45
C ASP A 69 12.24 -39.45 -23.02
N ARG A 70 12.05 -38.17 -22.65
CA ARG A 70 12.44 -37.63 -21.34
C ARG A 70 11.26 -37.37 -20.39
N VAL A 71 10.01 -37.41 -20.87
CA VAL A 71 8.81 -37.11 -20.09
C VAL A 71 7.92 -38.35 -19.91
N SER A 72 7.57 -38.65 -18.65
CA SER A 72 6.59 -39.68 -18.30
C SER A 72 5.40 -39.11 -17.56
N VAL A 73 4.19 -39.39 -18.04
CA VAL A 73 2.92 -38.91 -17.48
C VAL A 73 2.17 -40.07 -16.82
N LYS A 74 1.70 -39.87 -15.59
CA LYS A 74 0.83 -40.80 -14.87
C LYS A 74 -0.46 -40.07 -14.46
N GLY A 75 -1.61 -40.71 -14.69
CA GLY A 75 -2.93 -40.14 -14.46
C GLY A 75 -3.51 -39.43 -15.69
N ASP A 76 -4.78 -39.01 -15.60
CA ASP A 76 -5.50 -38.38 -16.72
C ASP A 76 -5.14 -36.89 -16.83
N TRP A 77 -4.00 -36.58 -17.47
CA TRP A 77 -3.61 -35.22 -17.82
C TRP A 77 -4.14 -34.84 -19.20
N LYS A 78 -4.66 -33.62 -19.34
CA LYS A 78 -5.22 -33.09 -20.58
C LYS A 78 -4.24 -32.13 -21.23
N THR A 79 -3.99 -32.32 -22.53
CA THR A 79 -3.19 -31.38 -23.33
C THR A 79 -3.98 -30.10 -23.63
N ARG A 80 -3.29 -28.96 -23.57
CA ARG A 80 -3.82 -27.62 -23.87
C ARG A 80 -2.84 -26.87 -24.75
N SER A 81 -3.34 -26.12 -25.72
CA SER A 81 -2.53 -25.32 -26.66
C SER A 81 -2.77 -23.80 -26.54
N GLU A 82 -3.52 -23.38 -25.53
CA GLU A 82 -3.81 -21.98 -25.23
C GLU A 82 -3.76 -21.78 -23.72
N GLY A 83 -2.96 -20.81 -23.27
CA GLY A 83 -2.79 -20.55 -21.85
C GLY A 83 -3.93 -19.70 -21.28
N GLU A 84 -4.39 -20.07 -20.10
CA GLU A 84 -5.42 -19.31 -19.40
C GLU A 84 -4.89 -17.91 -18.97
N ARG A 85 -5.78 -16.92 -18.91
CA ARG A 85 -5.45 -15.52 -18.54
C ARG A 85 -4.30 -14.89 -19.36
N GLY A 86 -4.06 -15.40 -20.57
CA GLY A 86 -3.01 -14.89 -21.46
C GLY A 86 -1.59 -15.26 -21.03
N SER A 87 -1.40 -16.26 -20.17
CA SER A 87 -0.07 -16.79 -19.85
C SER A 87 0.50 -17.58 -21.03
N GLY A 88 1.81 -17.45 -21.29
CA GLY A 88 2.55 -18.33 -22.21
C GLY A 88 2.98 -19.65 -21.57
N PHE A 89 3.54 -20.53 -22.42
CA PHE A 89 4.14 -21.83 -22.09
C PHE A 89 5.25 -22.12 -23.13
N LEU A 90 6.12 -23.11 -22.87
CA LEU A 90 7.19 -23.52 -23.79
C LEU A 90 6.63 -24.42 -24.91
N GLY A 91 7.26 -24.41 -26.08
CA GLY A 91 6.87 -25.34 -27.15
C GLY A 91 5.48 -25.06 -27.76
N THR A 92 4.69 -26.13 -27.93
CA THR A 92 3.41 -26.09 -28.66
C THR A 92 2.18 -26.38 -27.80
N ASP A 93 2.35 -27.02 -26.64
CA ASP A 93 1.26 -27.35 -25.73
C ASP A 93 1.76 -27.46 -24.28
N TYR A 94 0.84 -27.69 -23.33
CA TYR A 94 1.14 -28.02 -21.94
C TYR A 94 0.12 -29.03 -21.40
N LEU A 95 0.40 -29.63 -20.23
CA LEU A 95 -0.47 -30.60 -19.57
C LEU A 95 -1.23 -29.96 -18.40
N GLN A 96 -2.52 -30.29 -18.26
CA GLN A 96 -3.41 -29.79 -17.20
C GLN A 96 -4.18 -30.92 -16.52
N ARG A 97 -4.34 -30.87 -15.20
CA ARG A 97 -5.17 -31.79 -14.43
C ARG A 97 -5.88 -31.12 -13.27
N ASP A 98 -7.11 -31.54 -12.99
CA ASP A 98 -7.82 -31.20 -11.77
C ASP A 98 -7.57 -32.27 -10.70
N PHE A 99 -6.85 -31.90 -9.64
CA PHE A 99 -6.51 -32.79 -8.52
C PHE A 99 -7.63 -32.83 -7.47
N LYS A 100 -7.78 -33.98 -6.81
CA LYS A 100 -8.43 -34.06 -5.49
C LYS A 100 -7.37 -34.18 -4.39
N SER A 101 -7.78 -33.92 -3.15
CA SER A 101 -6.88 -34.02 -2.00
C SER A 101 -6.34 -35.45 -1.85
N GLY A 102 -5.01 -35.59 -1.69
CA GLY A 102 -4.35 -36.87 -1.45
C GLY A 102 -4.18 -37.78 -2.67
N GLU A 103 -4.27 -37.27 -3.90
CA GLU A 103 -4.12 -38.07 -5.14
C GLU A 103 -2.68 -38.09 -5.73
N SER A 104 -1.68 -37.54 -5.04
CA SER A 104 -0.32 -37.29 -5.57
C SER A 104 0.39 -38.55 -6.10
N ASP A 105 0.39 -39.66 -5.36
CA ASP A 105 1.16 -40.89 -5.69
C ASP A 105 0.75 -41.56 -7.01
N GLN A 106 -0.45 -41.26 -7.51
CA GLN A 106 -0.98 -41.84 -8.74
C GLN A 106 -1.09 -40.83 -9.89
N ASN A 107 -0.71 -39.57 -9.68
CA ASN A 107 -0.92 -38.50 -10.66
C ASN A 107 0.26 -37.54 -10.71
N TYR A 108 1.07 -37.62 -11.78
CA TYR A 108 2.26 -36.77 -11.92
C TYR A 108 2.71 -36.62 -13.38
N VAL A 109 3.56 -35.62 -13.62
CA VAL A 109 4.39 -35.47 -14.82
C VAL A 109 5.86 -35.44 -14.40
N ARG A 110 6.68 -36.39 -14.85
CA ARG A 110 8.12 -36.46 -14.54
C ARG A 110 8.96 -36.13 -15.77
N TYR A 111 9.98 -35.32 -15.57
CA TYR A 111 10.97 -34.90 -16.54
C TYR A 111 12.35 -35.42 -16.14
N ARG A 112 13.01 -36.19 -17.01
CA ARG A 112 14.31 -36.83 -16.74
C ARG A 112 15.42 -36.22 -17.58
N PRO A 113 16.46 -35.63 -16.97
CA PRO A 113 17.58 -35.09 -17.72
C PRO A 113 18.54 -36.20 -18.17
N GLU A 114 19.07 -36.05 -19.39
CA GLU A 114 20.28 -36.77 -19.82
C GLU A 114 21.51 -35.97 -19.39
N LEU A 115 22.03 -36.25 -18.20
CA LEU A 115 23.13 -35.48 -17.61
C LEU A 115 24.48 -35.86 -18.26
N PRO A 116 25.28 -34.88 -18.74
CA PRO A 116 26.60 -35.16 -19.29
C PRO A 116 27.56 -35.71 -18.22
N GLU A 117 27.48 -35.18 -17.00
CA GLU A 117 28.28 -35.59 -15.85
C GLU A 117 27.50 -35.49 -14.52
N SER A 118 27.92 -36.28 -13.52
CA SER A 118 27.44 -36.12 -12.14
C SER A 118 28.03 -34.85 -11.53
N GLY A 119 27.22 -34.06 -10.83
CA GLY A 119 27.65 -32.75 -10.32
C GLY A 119 26.48 -31.93 -9.78
N PHE A 120 26.70 -30.64 -9.56
CA PHE A 120 25.66 -29.72 -9.12
C PHE A 120 24.91 -29.15 -10.32
N TYR A 121 23.58 -29.16 -10.24
CA TYR A 121 22.73 -28.48 -11.22
C TYR A 121 21.68 -27.65 -10.50
N GLU A 122 21.44 -26.44 -11.00
CA GLU A 122 20.27 -25.66 -10.65
C GLU A 122 19.09 -26.16 -11.49
N ALA A 123 18.03 -26.61 -10.83
CA ALA A 123 16.83 -27.10 -11.49
C ALA A 123 15.78 -25.99 -11.54
N PHE A 124 15.02 -25.91 -12.64
CA PHE A 124 13.96 -24.91 -12.84
C PHE A 124 12.68 -25.55 -13.34
N VAL A 125 11.56 -24.87 -13.09
CA VAL A 125 10.24 -25.20 -13.64
C VAL A 125 9.65 -23.99 -14.36
N ARG A 126 8.90 -24.21 -15.43
CA ARG A 126 8.09 -23.22 -16.15
C ARG A 126 6.67 -23.75 -16.30
N PHE A 127 5.69 -22.85 -16.19
CA PHE A 127 4.28 -23.19 -16.33
C PHE A 127 3.40 -22.00 -16.74
N PRO A 128 2.27 -22.25 -17.43
CA PRO A 128 1.20 -21.27 -17.63
C PRO A 128 0.34 -21.10 -16.36
N PHE A 129 -0.70 -20.26 -16.44
CA PHE A 129 -1.63 -20.05 -15.34
C PHE A 129 -2.41 -21.32 -15.01
N ALA A 130 -2.55 -21.59 -13.71
CA ALA A 130 -3.51 -22.55 -13.17
C ALA A 130 -4.05 -22.08 -11.82
N SER A 131 -5.16 -22.67 -11.38
CA SER A 131 -5.83 -22.24 -10.14
C SER A 131 -5.13 -22.73 -8.86
N HIS A 132 -4.15 -23.64 -8.94
CA HIS A 132 -3.43 -24.19 -7.78
C HIS A 132 -2.46 -23.17 -7.14
N LEU A 133 -2.49 -23.07 -5.81
CA LEU A 133 -1.69 -22.11 -5.02
C LEU A 133 -0.40 -22.72 -4.45
N THR A 134 -0.35 -24.04 -4.33
CA THR A 134 0.75 -24.80 -3.71
C THR A 134 1.08 -26.07 -4.50
N ALA A 135 1.20 -25.95 -5.84
CA ALA A 135 1.49 -27.10 -6.69
C ALA A 135 2.84 -27.68 -6.27
N GLU A 136 2.91 -29.00 -6.12
CA GLU A 136 4.10 -29.67 -5.61
C GLU A 136 5.04 -30.02 -6.77
N VAL A 137 6.31 -29.70 -6.61
CA VAL A 137 7.38 -30.02 -7.54
C VAL A 137 8.45 -30.81 -6.80
N ASN A 138 8.55 -32.10 -7.06
CA ASN A 138 9.52 -32.99 -6.42
C ASN A 138 10.78 -33.10 -7.28
N VAL A 139 11.93 -32.76 -6.71
CA VAL A 139 13.24 -32.94 -7.34
C VAL A 139 13.87 -34.20 -6.77
N ASN A 140 14.00 -35.26 -7.56
CA ASN A 140 14.76 -36.45 -7.19
C ASN A 140 16.22 -36.27 -7.58
N HIS A 141 17.08 -36.13 -6.57
CA HIS A 141 18.50 -35.86 -6.70
C HIS A 141 19.32 -36.90 -5.92
N ALA A 142 20.66 -36.82 -5.97
CA ALA A 142 21.55 -37.85 -5.41
C ALA A 142 21.43 -38.06 -3.89
N GLN A 143 20.80 -37.12 -3.16
CA GLN A 143 20.61 -37.19 -1.71
C GLN A 143 19.16 -37.54 -1.31
N GLY A 144 18.27 -37.80 -2.28
CA GLY A 144 16.86 -38.09 -2.06
C GLY A 144 15.94 -37.15 -2.83
N ILE A 145 14.71 -37.03 -2.36
CA ILE A 145 13.69 -36.19 -2.97
C ILE A 145 13.51 -34.93 -2.13
N THR A 146 13.60 -33.76 -2.77
CA THR A 146 13.22 -32.47 -2.18
C THR A 146 11.95 -31.96 -2.83
N ALA A 147 10.93 -31.65 -2.03
CA ALA A 147 9.68 -31.04 -2.50
C ALA A 147 9.76 -29.51 -2.45
N ALA A 148 9.29 -28.85 -3.50
CA ALA A 148 9.07 -27.41 -3.56
C ALA A 148 7.59 -27.12 -3.90
N TYR A 149 7.06 -25.99 -3.42
CA TYR A 149 5.65 -25.64 -3.62
C TYR A 149 5.51 -24.31 -4.36
N PHE A 150 4.71 -24.30 -5.42
CA PHE A 150 4.54 -23.14 -6.29
C PHE A 150 3.09 -22.69 -6.43
N ASN A 151 2.91 -21.37 -6.40
CA ASN A 151 1.67 -20.74 -6.78
C ASN A 151 1.61 -20.58 -8.30
N GLN A 152 0.82 -21.41 -8.97
CA GLN A 152 0.67 -21.39 -10.43
C GLN A 152 -0.23 -20.25 -10.94
N ARG A 153 -0.61 -19.30 -10.07
CA ARG A 153 -1.27 -18.05 -10.45
C ARG A 153 -0.29 -16.90 -10.67
N ASN A 154 0.96 -17.05 -10.22
CA ASN A 154 1.96 -15.99 -10.21
C ASN A 154 3.18 -16.40 -11.04
N ARG A 155 3.86 -15.41 -11.63
CA ARG A 155 5.12 -15.59 -12.40
C ARG A 155 5.00 -16.63 -13.52
N CYS A 156 3.80 -16.75 -14.09
CA CYS A 156 3.55 -17.63 -15.22
C CYS A 156 4.46 -17.24 -16.40
N ASP A 157 4.79 -18.22 -17.23
CA ASP A 157 5.65 -18.04 -18.41
C ASP A 157 7.09 -17.57 -18.09
N GLN A 158 7.60 -17.89 -16.90
CA GLN A 158 8.97 -17.61 -16.48
C GLN A 158 9.63 -18.89 -15.94
N TRP A 159 10.95 -18.98 -16.07
CA TRP A 159 11.73 -20.01 -15.40
C TRP A 159 11.83 -19.69 -13.90
N LEU A 160 11.41 -20.62 -13.05
CA LEU A 160 11.48 -20.50 -11.59
C LEU A 160 12.47 -21.53 -11.05
N SER A 161 13.45 -21.08 -10.28
CA SER A 161 14.43 -21.98 -9.65
C SER A 161 13.76 -22.83 -8.57
N LEU A 162 14.05 -24.14 -8.61
CA LEU A 162 13.73 -25.13 -7.60
C LEU A 162 14.84 -25.24 -6.56
N GLY A 163 16.01 -24.64 -6.82
CA GLY A 163 17.22 -24.77 -6.02
C GLY A 163 18.35 -25.47 -6.76
N VAL A 164 19.51 -25.54 -6.10
CA VAL A 164 20.70 -26.24 -6.60
C VAL A 164 20.82 -27.59 -5.90
N PHE A 165 20.99 -28.65 -6.68
CA PHE A 165 21.04 -30.03 -6.18
C PHE A 165 22.23 -30.78 -6.76
N SER A 166 22.75 -31.75 -6.00
CA SER A 166 23.70 -32.73 -6.52
C SER A 166 22.95 -33.81 -7.28
N PHE A 167 23.20 -33.94 -8.57
CA PHE A 167 22.66 -35.02 -9.41
C PHE A 167 23.75 -36.03 -9.77
N ASP A 168 23.34 -37.29 -9.90
CA ASP A 168 24.20 -38.37 -10.36
C ASP A 168 23.64 -38.92 -11.68
N LYS A 169 24.47 -38.93 -12.73
CA LYS A 169 24.08 -39.41 -14.06
C LYS A 169 23.72 -40.91 -14.09
N THR A 170 24.09 -41.66 -13.05
CA THR A 170 23.83 -43.10 -12.93
C THR A 170 22.55 -43.41 -12.16
N LEU A 171 21.91 -42.41 -11.54
CA LEU A 171 20.66 -42.54 -10.78
C LEU A 171 19.45 -42.03 -11.60
N ASP A 172 18.24 -42.48 -11.25
CA ASP A 172 16.98 -42.00 -11.84
C ASP A 172 16.64 -40.58 -11.35
N SER A 173 17.39 -39.59 -11.84
CA SER A 173 17.19 -38.19 -11.54
C SER A 173 15.97 -37.65 -12.28
N TYR A 174 15.10 -36.89 -11.60
CA TYR A 174 13.94 -36.27 -12.25
C TYR A 174 13.43 -35.03 -11.52
N VAL A 175 12.68 -34.19 -12.24
CA VAL A 175 11.74 -33.21 -11.66
C VAL A 175 10.32 -33.71 -11.92
N GLU A 176 9.47 -33.72 -10.90
CA GLU A 176 8.09 -34.21 -10.96
C GLU A 176 7.11 -33.10 -10.57
N VAL A 177 6.06 -32.88 -11.36
CA VAL A 177 4.97 -31.96 -11.03
C VAL A 177 3.74 -32.77 -10.59
N THR A 178 3.22 -32.46 -9.40
CA THR A 178 2.04 -33.10 -8.78
C THR A 178 1.31 -32.13 -7.82
N ALA A 179 0.37 -32.63 -7.02
CA ALA A 179 -0.26 -31.87 -5.94
C ALA A 179 -0.85 -32.78 -4.86
N ILE A 180 -0.83 -32.27 -3.62
CA ILE A 180 -1.44 -32.90 -2.44
C ILE A 180 -2.84 -32.35 -2.12
N THR A 181 -3.17 -31.15 -2.62
CA THR A 181 -4.45 -30.47 -2.38
C THR A 181 -5.32 -30.41 -3.64
N ALA A 182 -6.63 -30.21 -3.45
CA ALA A 182 -7.55 -30.13 -4.58
C ALA A 182 -7.48 -28.77 -5.30
N SER A 183 -7.03 -28.76 -6.55
CA SER A 183 -7.13 -27.63 -7.48
C SER A 183 -6.65 -28.03 -8.88
N THR A 184 -6.69 -27.10 -9.84
CA THR A 184 -6.15 -27.33 -11.19
C THR A 184 -4.65 -27.07 -11.21
N VAL A 185 -3.86 -28.09 -11.55
CA VAL A 185 -2.39 -28.03 -11.73
C VAL A 185 -2.06 -28.11 -13.21
N VAL A 186 -0.96 -27.45 -13.61
CA VAL A 186 -0.40 -27.54 -14.96
C VAL A 186 1.09 -27.93 -14.92
N ALA A 187 1.56 -28.55 -16.00
CA ALA A 187 2.96 -28.92 -16.19
C ALA A 187 3.35 -28.64 -17.66
N ASP A 188 4.49 -27.98 -17.87
CA ASP A 188 4.95 -27.49 -19.17
C ASP A 188 6.42 -27.86 -19.40
N ALA A 189 7.36 -27.22 -18.69
CA ALA A 189 8.77 -27.51 -18.93
C ALA A 189 9.64 -27.44 -17.68
N VAL A 190 10.80 -28.09 -17.75
CA VAL A 190 11.87 -28.01 -16.74
C VAL A 190 13.21 -27.72 -17.41
N MET A 191 14.14 -27.17 -16.65
CA MET A 191 15.50 -26.89 -17.09
C MET A 191 16.50 -27.32 -16.03
N PHE A 192 17.65 -27.86 -16.43
CA PHE A 192 18.78 -28.16 -15.56
C PHE A 192 20.01 -27.40 -16.05
N ARG A 193 20.57 -26.54 -15.20
CA ARG A 193 21.75 -25.73 -15.48
C ARG A 193 22.95 -26.25 -14.70
N PRO A 194 24.08 -26.61 -15.33
CA PRO A 194 25.27 -27.02 -14.59
C PRO A 194 25.79 -25.89 -13.70
N VAL A 195 26.25 -26.25 -12.50
CA VAL A 195 26.85 -25.35 -11.51
C VAL A 195 28.22 -25.90 -11.13
N SER A 196 29.25 -25.05 -11.19
CA SER A 196 30.60 -25.48 -10.83
C SER A 196 30.69 -25.81 -9.34
N LYS A 197 31.56 -26.77 -9.00
CA LYS A 197 31.78 -27.20 -7.62
C LYS A 197 32.33 -26.05 -6.77
N GLU A 198 33.23 -25.26 -7.32
CA GLU A 198 33.85 -24.10 -6.65
C GLU A 198 32.79 -23.09 -6.20
N LYS A 199 31.82 -22.80 -7.07
CA LYS A 199 30.73 -21.85 -6.78
C LYS A 199 29.84 -22.33 -5.63
N MET A 200 29.63 -23.64 -5.51
CA MET A 200 28.86 -24.22 -4.39
C MET A 200 29.65 -24.21 -3.09
N GLU A 201 30.94 -24.54 -3.14
CA GLU A 201 31.82 -24.48 -1.96
C GLU A 201 31.91 -23.05 -1.41
N GLU A 202 32.05 -22.04 -2.28
CA GLU A 202 32.01 -20.62 -1.90
C GLU A 202 30.67 -20.25 -1.22
N ALA A 203 29.54 -20.63 -1.82
CA ALA A 203 28.22 -20.33 -1.27
C ALA A 203 27.98 -20.99 0.10
N ASP A 204 28.44 -22.22 0.30
CA ASP A 204 28.27 -22.94 1.57
C ASP A 204 29.16 -22.37 2.69
N ILE A 205 30.39 -21.96 2.36
CA ILE A 205 31.26 -21.20 3.28
C ILE A 205 30.57 -19.90 3.68
N GLU A 206 30.02 -19.15 2.72
CA GLU A 206 29.35 -17.88 3.01
C GLU A 206 28.13 -18.09 3.93
N LYS A 207 27.22 -19.03 3.62
CA LYS A 207 26.04 -19.33 4.46
C LYS A 207 26.40 -19.66 5.91
N SER A 208 27.52 -20.36 6.12
CA SER A 208 27.96 -20.78 7.46
C SER A 208 28.72 -19.71 8.24
N SER A 209 29.15 -18.62 7.59
CA SER A 209 30.03 -17.60 8.18
C SER A 209 29.46 -16.18 8.12
N VAL A 210 28.42 -15.92 7.33
CA VAL A 210 27.83 -14.59 7.09
C VAL A 210 27.33 -13.87 8.35
N PHE A 211 27.15 -14.55 9.47
CA PHE A 211 26.74 -13.95 10.75
C PHE A 211 27.93 -13.72 11.71
N GLN A 212 29.14 -14.16 11.35
CA GLN A 212 30.34 -14.01 12.17
C GLN A 212 30.84 -12.56 12.18
N VAL A 213 31.57 -12.21 13.24
CA VAL A 213 32.09 -10.86 13.48
C VAL A 213 33.15 -10.46 12.45
N ASP A 214 34.00 -11.40 12.05
CA ASP A 214 35.15 -11.23 11.16
C ASP A 214 34.84 -11.48 9.68
N PHE A 215 33.58 -11.78 9.33
CA PHE A 215 33.13 -11.90 7.94
C PHE A 215 33.31 -10.58 7.18
N ASP A 216 33.98 -10.65 6.03
CA ASP A 216 34.22 -9.50 5.15
C ASP A 216 33.02 -9.21 4.24
N ASP A 217 32.23 -8.19 4.60
CA ASP A 217 31.09 -7.70 3.82
C ASP A 217 31.43 -6.47 2.96
N SER A 218 32.71 -6.18 2.72
CA SER A 218 33.13 -5.01 1.92
C SER A 218 32.60 -5.03 0.49
N ASN A 219 32.41 -6.23 -0.08
CA ASN A 219 31.86 -6.43 -1.43
C ASN A 219 30.32 -6.41 -1.49
N TRP A 220 29.64 -6.32 -0.34
CA TRP A 220 28.18 -6.27 -0.29
C TRP A 220 27.64 -4.91 -0.74
N LYS A 221 26.41 -4.92 -1.25
CA LYS A 221 25.72 -3.70 -1.71
C LYS A 221 25.27 -2.87 -0.52
N ASP A 222 25.30 -1.55 -0.66
CA ASP A 222 24.68 -0.67 0.32
C ASP A 222 23.16 -0.60 0.10
N LEU A 223 22.40 -0.80 1.17
CA LEU A 223 20.94 -0.70 1.17
C LEU A 223 20.49 0.09 2.40
N ARG A 224 19.56 1.03 2.20
CA ARG A 224 18.98 1.79 3.29
C ARG A 224 17.88 0.97 3.98
N VAL A 225 17.86 1.00 5.30
CA VAL A 225 16.80 0.47 6.17
C VAL A 225 16.08 1.64 6.86
N PRO A 226 14.74 1.68 6.94
CA PRO A 226 13.80 0.72 6.36
C PRO A 226 13.91 0.64 4.84
N GLY A 227 13.94 -0.58 4.30
CA GLY A 227 14.07 -0.81 2.87
C GLY A 227 14.14 -2.28 2.46
N HIS A 228 13.65 -2.53 1.25
CA HIS A 228 13.61 -3.85 0.64
C HIS A 228 14.66 -3.96 -0.47
N TRP A 229 15.10 -5.18 -0.78
CA TRP A 229 16.13 -5.40 -1.80
C TRP A 229 15.72 -4.99 -3.21
N GLY A 230 14.41 -4.90 -3.50
CA GLY A 230 13.92 -4.37 -4.78
C GLY A 230 14.25 -2.88 -5.06
N MET A 231 14.86 -2.16 -4.11
CA MET A 231 15.47 -0.85 -4.35
C MET A 231 16.80 -0.94 -5.15
N LEU A 232 17.31 -2.16 -5.32
CA LEU A 232 18.47 -2.49 -6.15
C LEU A 232 17.97 -3.25 -7.38
N ASN A 233 18.30 -2.77 -8.59
CA ASN A 233 17.78 -3.36 -9.84
C ASN A 233 18.04 -4.87 -9.95
N ALA A 234 19.23 -5.34 -9.55
CA ALA A 234 19.62 -6.75 -9.61
C ALA A 234 18.76 -7.67 -8.73
N TYR A 235 18.01 -7.10 -7.78
CA TYR A 235 17.14 -7.84 -6.87
C TYR A 235 15.67 -7.42 -6.98
N SER A 236 15.29 -6.63 -8.00
CA SER A 236 13.91 -6.14 -8.16
C SER A 236 12.88 -7.26 -8.26
N ASN A 237 13.31 -8.44 -8.73
CA ASN A 237 12.50 -9.64 -8.93
C ASN A 237 13.01 -10.84 -8.13
N TYR A 238 13.92 -10.61 -7.17
CA TYR A 238 14.48 -11.66 -6.34
C TYR A 238 13.47 -12.19 -5.32
N THR A 239 13.40 -13.51 -5.19
CA THR A 239 12.66 -14.22 -4.14
C THR A 239 13.54 -15.28 -3.52
N GLY A 240 13.50 -15.36 -2.19
CA GLY A 240 14.34 -16.21 -1.38
C GLY A 240 14.79 -15.47 -0.13
N LYS A 241 15.97 -15.84 0.34
CA LYS A 241 16.59 -15.20 1.51
C LYS A 241 17.52 -14.07 1.08
N GLY A 242 17.47 -12.97 1.82
CA GLY A 242 18.40 -11.86 1.71
C GLY A 242 19.02 -11.57 3.06
N TRP A 243 20.33 -11.31 3.08
CA TRP A 243 21.08 -11.02 4.29
C TRP A 243 21.38 -9.54 4.42
N TYR A 244 21.21 -9.05 5.64
CA TYR A 244 21.50 -7.67 6.04
C TYR A 244 22.57 -7.69 7.12
N ARG A 245 23.62 -6.88 6.98
CA ARG A 245 24.66 -6.72 8.00
C ARG A 245 24.82 -5.26 8.40
N LYS A 246 24.97 -5.03 9.71
CA LYS A 246 25.28 -3.72 10.27
C LYS A 246 26.26 -3.85 11.43
N THR A 247 27.28 -3.01 11.35
CA THR A 247 28.23 -2.77 12.41
C THR A 247 27.85 -1.51 13.19
N PHE A 248 27.91 -1.56 14.52
CA PHE A 248 27.60 -0.41 15.38
C PHE A 248 28.37 -0.45 16.71
N GLU A 249 28.50 0.72 17.33
CA GLU A 249 29.02 0.88 18.69
C GLU A 249 27.92 1.44 19.59
N LEU A 250 27.92 1.05 20.87
CA LEU A 250 26.99 1.61 21.85
C LEU A 250 27.42 3.04 22.25
N PRO A 251 26.46 3.90 22.61
CA PRO A 251 26.77 5.18 23.26
C PRO A 251 27.71 4.97 24.46
N LYS A 252 28.69 5.85 24.66
CA LYS A 252 29.72 5.68 25.71
C LYS A 252 29.15 5.55 27.13
N ASN A 253 27.97 6.12 27.37
CA ASN A 253 27.24 6.06 28.64
C ASN A 253 26.44 4.77 28.83
N TRP A 254 26.29 3.92 27.80
CA TRP A 254 25.65 2.62 27.94
C TRP A 254 26.68 1.61 28.46
N LYS A 255 26.52 1.24 29.73
CA LYS A 255 27.36 0.25 30.42
C LYS A 255 26.51 -0.95 30.83
N SER A 256 27.17 -2.06 31.11
CA SER A 256 26.49 -3.22 31.72
C SER A 256 26.15 -2.86 33.17
N VAL A 257 24.86 -2.66 33.43
CA VAL A 257 24.32 -2.34 34.75
C VAL A 257 23.24 -3.37 35.10
N SER A 258 23.31 -3.96 36.29
CA SER A 258 22.51 -5.13 36.65
C SER A 258 20.99 -4.89 36.65
N ASN A 259 20.55 -3.65 36.90
CA ASN A 259 19.14 -3.24 36.90
C ASN A 259 18.68 -2.61 35.58
N GLU A 260 19.48 -2.66 34.52
CA GLU A 260 19.13 -2.17 33.19
C GLU A 260 19.06 -3.33 32.19
N ARG A 261 18.29 -3.16 31.12
CA ARG A 261 18.17 -4.10 30.00
C ARG A 261 18.25 -3.35 28.69
N ILE A 262 18.96 -3.93 27.72
CA ILE A 262 19.00 -3.44 26.34
C ILE A 262 18.29 -4.45 25.44
N ARG A 263 17.28 -3.98 24.72
CA ARG A 263 16.50 -4.79 23.78
C ARG A 263 16.72 -4.34 22.35
N LEU A 264 16.84 -5.30 21.45
CA LEU A 264 16.82 -5.07 20.01
C LEU A 264 15.38 -5.21 19.53
N LYS A 265 14.83 -4.15 18.94
CA LYS A 265 13.45 -4.12 18.42
C LYS A 265 13.44 -3.88 16.92
N PHE A 266 12.69 -4.70 16.20
CA PHE A 266 12.33 -4.52 14.81
C PHE A 266 10.85 -4.13 14.74
N ASP A 267 10.51 -3.08 14.00
CA ASP A 267 9.10 -2.71 13.79
C ASP A 267 8.40 -3.57 12.72
N ALA A 268 9.17 -4.19 11.81
CA ALA A 268 8.76 -5.27 10.90
C ALA A 268 9.95 -5.72 10.00
N VAL A 269 10.01 -7.02 9.72
CA VAL A 269 10.87 -7.64 8.69
C VAL A 269 10.00 -8.58 7.87
N TYR A 270 10.02 -8.47 6.54
CA TYR A 270 9.18 -9.27 5.66
C TYR A 270 9.95 -10.47 5.09
N HIS A 271 9.52 -11.73 5.26
CA HIS A 271 8.42 -12.26 6.08
C HIS A 271 8.91 -13.05 7.30
N ILE A 272 9.96 -13.85 7.14
CA ILE A 272 10.63 -14.57 8.23
C ILE A 272 11.97 -13.90 8.49
N ALA A 273 12.31 -13.69 9.77
CA ALA A 273 13.55 -13.04 10.19
C ALA A 273 14.34 -13.94 11.14
N ARG A 274 15.59 -14.27 10.80
CA ARG A 274 16.57 -14.81 11.74
C ARG A 274 17.60 -13.76 12.09
N VAL A 275 17.78 -13.50 13.38
CA VAL A 275 18.59 -12.40 13.87
C VAL A 275 19.79 -12.92 14.64
N PHE A 276 20.99 -12.48 14.25
CA PHE A 276 22.25 -12.82 14.88
C PHE A 276 22.95 -11.57 15.41
N LEU A 277 23.55 -11.67 16.60
CA LEU A 277 24.37 -10.62 17.19
C LEU A 277 25.71 -11.22 17.58
N ASN A 278 26.80 -10.64 17.08
CA ASN A 278 28.16 -11.05 17.38
C ASN A 278 28.43 -12.55 17.14
N GLY A 279 27.89 -13.12 16.05
CA GLY A 279 28.02 -14.54 15.72
C GLY A 279 26.97 -15.47 16.36
N GLU A 280 26.17 -14.98 17.31
CA GLU A 280 25.19 -15.80 18.04
C GLU A 280 23.75 -15.56 17.58
N LEU A 281 22.96 -16.62 17.44
CA LEU A 281 21.52 -16.52 17.18
C LEU A 281 20.81 -15.87 18.36
N VAL A 282 20.12 -14.76 18.09
CA VAL A 282 19.30 -14.03 19.06
C VAL A 282 17.87 -14.57 19.06
N GLY A 283 17.30 -14.82 17.88
CA GLY A 283 15.95 -15.37 17.75
C GLY A 283 15.43 -15.39 16.32
N LEU A 284 14.18 -15.87 16.21
CA LEU A 284 13.39 -15.97 14.99
C LEU A 284 12.08 -15.19 15.17
N HIS A 285 11.63 -14.51 14.13
CA HIS A 285 10.26 -14.01 14.03
C HIS A 285 9.65 -14.42 12.69
N GLN A 286 8.37 -14.79 12.72
CA GLN A 286 7.58 -15.15 11.55
C GLN A 286 6.35 -14.28 11.54
N GLY A 287 6.23 -13.41 10.54
CA GLY A 287 5.20 -12.39 10.45
C GLY A 287 5.74 -11.11 9.83
N GLY A 288 5.38 -10.84 8.58
CA GLY A 288 6.05 -9.81 7.78
C GLY A 288 5.78 -8.35 8.14
N PHE A 289 4.86 -8.09 9.08
CA PHE A 289 4.28 -6.76 9.27
C PHE A 289 4.09 -6.35 10.73
N THR A 290 4.52 -7.15 11.69
CA THR A 290 4.32 -6.90 13.12
C THR A 290 5.66 -6.67 13.82
N PRO A 291 5.68 -5.88 14.90
CA PRO A 291 6.92 -5.62 15.63
C PRO A 291 7.29 -6.80 16.52
N PHE A 292 8.60 -6.99 16.74
CA PHE A 292 9.14 -7.97 17.69
C PHE A 292 10.44 -7.45 18.33
N GLU A 293 10.77 -7.97 19.51
CA GLU A 293 11.98 -7.58 20.24
C GLU A 293 12.64 -8.73 20.99
N PHE A 294 13.96 -8.60 21.20
CA PHE A 294 14.78 -9.54 21.96
C PHE A 294 15.58 -8.81 23.03
N ASP A 295 15.69 -9.39 24.22
CA ASP A 295 16.67 -8.94 25.21
C ASP A 295 18.06 -9.43 24.79
N ILE A 296 18.98 -8.48 24.59
CA ILE A 296 20.34 -8.75 24.12
C ILE A 296 21.40 -8.25 25.09
N THR A 297 20.99 -7.90 26.32
CA THR A 297 21.86 -7.30 27.36
C THR A 297 23.17 -8.09 27.51
N ASP A 298 23.09 -9.41 27.63
CA ASP A 298 24.24 -10.27 27.89
C ASP A 298 25.05 -10.64 26.63
N LYS A 299 24.58 -10.26 25.43
CA LYS A 299 25.21 -10.58 24.13
C LYS A 299 25.97 -9.40 23.53
N LEU A 300 25.89 -8.22 24.15
CA LEU A 300 26.50 -6.99 23.68
C LEU A 300 27.98 -6.89 24.06
N ASN A 301 28.79 -6.44 23.11
CA ASN A 301 30.12 -5.91 23.39
C ASN A 301 30.01 -4.44 23.81
N TYR A 302 30.05 -4.18 25.11
CA TYR A 302 29.88 -2.82 25.68
C TYR A 302 31.08 -1.88 25.46
N ASN A 303 32.25 -2.43 25.15
CA ASN A 303 33.50 -1.66 25.05
C ASN A 303 34.07 -1.65 23.63
N GLY A 304 33.28 -2.06 22.64
CA GLY A 304 33.73 -2.11 21.27
C GLY A 304 32.59 -2.30 20.29
N GLN A 305 32.97 -2.83 19.15
CA GLN A 305 32.10 -3.01 18.01
C GLN A 305 31.16 -4.21 18.23
N ASN A 306 29.92 -4.04 17.76
CA ASN A 306 28.92 -5.08 17.64
C ASN A 306 28.54 -5.29 16.18
N VAL A 307 28.27 -6.52 15.80
CA VAL A 307 27.84 -6.92 14.45
C VAL A 307 26.46 -7.54 14.53
N LEU A 308 25.49 -6.94 13.85
CA LEU A 308 24.14 -7.44 13.68
C LEU A 308 23.98 -8.00 12.27
N ALA A 309 23.60 -9.27 12.16
CA ALA A 309 23.26 -9.93 10.91
C ALA A 309 21.79 -10.39 10.94
N VAL A 310 21.07 -10.18 9.84
CA VAL A 310 19.65 -10.54 9.72
C VAL A 310 19.41 -11.24 8.39
N GLU A 311 18.96 -12.49 8.45
CA GLU A 311 18.41 -13.23 7.30
C GLU A 311 16.91 -12.90 7.20
N ALA A 312 16.47 -12.34 6.08
CA ALA A 312 15.07 -12.08 5.77
C ALA A 312 14.62 -12.95 4.60
N ASP A 313 13.55 -13.73 4.77
CA ASP A 313 13.01 -14.66 3.77
C ASP A 313 11.61 -14.24 3.29
N ASN A 314 11.43 -14.07 1.98
CA ASN A 314 10.17 -13.70 1.34
C ASN A 314 9.50 -14.82 0.51
N ASN A 315 9.91 -16.08 0.69
CA ASN A 315 9.35 -17.23 -0.04
C ASN A 315 7.85 -17.45 0.20
N ALA A 316 7.35 -17.07 1.39
CA ALA A 316 5.93 -17.15 1.71
C ALA A 316 5.12 -16.19 0.80
N LEU A 317 4.43 -16.74 -0.21
CA LEU A 317 3.55 -15.96 -1.10
C LEU A 317 2.23 -15.68 -0.40
N VAL A 318 1.88 -14.39 -0.29
CA VAL A 318 0.61 -13.99 0.30
C VAL A 318 -0.24 -13.25 -0.73
N GLY A 319 -1.15 -13.97 -1.38
CA GLY A 319 -2.16 -13.40 -2.27
C GLY A 319 -1.62 -12.78 -3.56
N ALA A 320 -2.26 -11.70 -4.00
CA ALA A 320 -2.01 -11.03 -5.28
C ALA A 320 -1.11 -9.79 -5.15
N THR A 321 -0.33 -9.65 -4.08
CA THR A 321 0.61 -8.54 -3.85
C THR A 321 2.04 -8.92 -4.16
N TRP A 322 2.92 -7.93 -4.26
CA TRP A 322 4.35 -8.15 -4.39
C TRP A 322 5.00 -8.54 -3.06
N ASN A 323 5.87 -9.56 -3.09
CA ASN A 323 6.67 -9.98 -1.95
C ASN A 323 7.96 -9.17 -1.90
N TRP A 324 7.95 -8.03 -1.22
CA TRP A 324 9.09 -7.11 -1.22
C TRP A 324 10.34 -7.65 -0.51
N GLY A 325 10.17 -8.45 0.54
CA GLY A 325 11.28 -8.89 1.39
C GLY A 325 11.88 -7.78 2.25
N GLY A 326 12.84 -8.14 3.11
CA GLY A 326 13.72 -7.20 3.77
C GLY A 326 13.21 -6.57 5.06
N ILE A 327 14.04 -5.67 5.62
CA ILE A 327 13.75 -4.94 6.86
C ILE A 327 12.93 -3.69 6.50
N ILE A 328 11.61 -3.87 6.40
CA ILE A 328 10.69 -2.86 5.85
C ILE A 328 10.27 -1.77 6.86
N ARG A 329 10.61 -1.88 8.15
CA ARG A 329 10.36 -0.82 9.15
C ARG A 329 11.57 -0.63 10.07
N GLU A 330 11.48 0.32 10.98
CA GLU A 330 12.61 0.80 11.77
C GLU A 330 13.22 -0.29 12.68
N VAL A 331 14.53 -0.14 12.95
CA VAL A 331 15.27 -0.99 13.89
C VAL A 331 15.85 -0.12 15.00
N HIS A 332 15.69 -0.55 16.24
CA HIS A 332 16.08 0.20 17.43
C HIS A 332 16.79 -0.68 18.46
N LEU A 333 17.76 -0.08 19.18
CA LEU A 333 18.07 -0.52 20.53
C LEU A 333 17.29 0.33 21.53
N ILE A 334 16.68 -0.33 22.52
CA ILE A 334 15.91 0.31 23.58
C ILE A 334 16.51 -0.13 24.91
N LYS A 335 17.01 0.85 25.67
CA LYS A 335 17.57 0.65 27.01
C LYS A 335 16.56 1.14 28.05
N ASN A 336 16.15 0.26 28.97
CA ASN A 336 15.27 0.63 30.10
C ASN A 336 15.75 -0.07 31.38
N ASN A 337 15.08 0.23 32.49
CA ASN A 337 15.21 -0.55 33.72
C ASN A 337 14.67 -1.98 33.57
N ASP A 338 15.10 -2.86 34.47
CA ASP A 338 14.66 -4.26 34.58
C ASP A 338 13.17 -4.42 34.92
N VAL A 339 12.54 -3.36 35.45
CA VAL A 339 11.09 -3.22 35.60
C VAL A 339 10.59 -2.15 34.63
N ARG A 340 9.65 -2.50 33.76
CA ARG A 340 9.08 -1.61 32.74
C ARG A 340 7.58 -1.78 32.55
N ILE A 341 6.95 -0.80 31.93
CA ILE A 341 5.60 -0.91 31.36
C ILE A 341 5.73 -1.61 30.01
N SER A 342 5.19 -2.82 29.89
CA SER A 342 5.25 -3.60 28.65
C SER A 342 4.00 -3.45 27.77
N TYR A 343 2.92 -2.92 28.33
CA TYR A 343 1.65 -2.71 27.62
C TYR A 343 0.79 -1.69 28.37
N GLN A 344 0.14 -0.80 27.62
CA GLN A 344 -0.82 0.16 28.13
C GLN A 344 -2.02 0.21 27.16
N TYR A 345 -3.22 -0.01 27.70
CA TYR A 345 -4.47 0.06 26.95
C TYR A 345 -5.45 1.03 27.61
N ILE A 346 -6.01 1.92 26.80
CA ILE A 346 -6.93 2.99 27.21
C ILE A 346 -8.26 2.77 26.49
N HIS A 347 -9.30 2.41 27.25
CA HIS A 347 -10.67 2.38 26.75
C HIS A 347 -11.42 3.63 27.22
N ALA A 348 -11.95 4.40 26.27
CA ALA A 348 -12.69 5.62 26.55
C ALA A 348 -14.13 5.55 25.99
N ASP A 349 -15.11 5.47 26.88
CA ASP A 349 -16.54 5.35 26.54
C ASP A 349 -17.33 6.61 26.96
N PRO A 350 -17.85 7.41 26.00
CA PRO A 350 -18.58 8.62 26.33
C PRO A 350 -20.03 8.34 26.74
N ASP A 351 -20.48 8.98 27.82
CA ASP A 351 -21.90 9.16 28.14
C ASP A 351 -22.42 10.38 27.38
N LEU A 352 -22.98 10.15 26.19
CA LEU A 352 -23.47 11.21 25.31
C LEU A 352 -24.61 12.05 25.94
N LYS A 353 -25.33 11.54 26.96
CA LYS A 353 -26.39 12.29 27.65
C LYS A 353 -25.82 13.25 28.68
N LYS A 354 -24.83 12.80 29.44
CA LYS A 354 -24.16 13.62 30.48
C LYS A 354 -23.04 14.50 29.92
N GLY A 355 -22.52 14.16 28.74
CA GLY A 355 -21.33 14.76 28.15
C GLY A 355 -20.01 14.29 28.77
N SER A 356 -20.03 13.43 29.79
CA SER A 356 -18.84 12.87 30.45
C SER A 356 -18.28 11.65 29.70
N ALA A 357 -17.08 11.17 30.07
CA ALA A 357 -16.52 9.94 29.52
C ALA A 357 -15.90 9.04 30.60
N ASN A 358 -16.23 7.75 30.57
CA ASN A 358 -15.62 6.76 31.45
C ASN A 358 -14.34 6.23 30.80
N LEU A 359 -13.26 6.24 31.56
CA LEU A 359 -11.96 5.75 31.13
C LEU A 359 -11.58 4.51 31.93
N LYS A 360 -11.11 3.47 31.24
CA LYS A 360 -10.49 2.28 31.82
C LYS A 360 -9.07 2.18 31.29
N LEU A 361 -8.12 2.08 32.22
CA LEU A 361 -6.70 1.94 31.94
C LEU A 361 -6.26 0.54 32.35
N LYS A 362 -5.74 -0.23 31.41
CA LYS A 362 -5.08 -1.53 31.65
C LYS A 362 -3.58 -1.36 31.43
N VAL A 363 -2.76 -1.70 32.41
CA VAL A 363 -1.29 -1.61 32.33
C VAL A 363 -0.68 -2.95 32.68
N ARG A 364 0.26 -3.44 31.87
CA ARG A 364 1.11 -4.58 32.24
C ARG A 364 2.50 -4.08 32.61
N ILE A 365 2.95 -4.45 33.81
CA ILE A 365 4.29 -4.16 34.32
C ILE A 365 5.08 -5.45 34.30
N LYS A 366 6.19 -5.48 33.55
CA LYS A 366 7.11 -6.61 33.46
C LYS A 366 8.30 -6.37 34.39
N ASN A 367 8.58 -7.33 35.27
CA ASN A 367 9.78 -7.37 36.11
C ASN A 367 10.70 -8.50 35.63
N SER A 368 11.83 -8.13 35.03
CA SER A 368 12.86 -9.05 34.53
C SER A 368 14.04 -9.18 35.51
N SER A 369 13.87 -8.73 36.75
CA SER A 369 14.82 -8.91 37.84
C SER A 369 14.56 -10.22 38.58
N THR A 370 15.58 -10.68 39.31
CA THR A 370 15.53 -11.92 40.11
C THR A 370 14.81 -11.75 41.44
N ARG A 371 14.30 -10.55 41.76
CA ARG A 371 13.59 -10.26 43.02
C ARG A 371 12.24 -9.62 42.77
N GLN A 372 11.34 -9.76 43.74
CA GLN A 372 10.09 -9.00 43.74
C GLN A 372 10.39 -7.50 43.87
N ARG A 373 9.66 -6.67 43.11
CA ARG A 373 9.76 -5.21 43.15
C ARG A 373 8.42 -4.61 43.57
N THR A 374 8.46 -3.46 44.24
CA THR A 374 7.24 -2.76 44.66
C THR A 374 7.26 -1.36 44.07
N VAL A 375 6.40 -1.14 43.08
CA VAL A 375 6.38 0.10 42.30
C VAL A 375 5.10 0.88 42.55
N LEU A 376 5.20 2.20 42.51
CA LEU A 376 4.07 3.12 42.45
C LEU A 376 3.80 3.43 40.99
N LEU A 377 2.63 3.02 40.50
CA LEU A 377 2.10 3.43 39.21
C LEU A 377 1.31 4.73 39.39
N ALA A 378 1.53 5.71 38.51
CA ALA A 378 0.77 6.95 38.42
C ALA A 378 0.43 7.24 36.96
N ALA A 379 -0.82 7.54 36.65
CA ALA A 379 -1.24 7.94 35.30
C ALA A 379 -1.84 9.35 35.29
N HIS A 380 -1.61 10.09 34.21
CA HIS A 380 -2.05 11.47 34.01
C HIS A 380 -2.55 11.69 32.57
N ILE A 381 -3.60 12.48 32.40
CA ILE A 381 -4.16 12.87 31.09
C ILE A 381 -3.85 14.35 30.86
N GLU A 382 -3.11 14.65 29.80
CA GLU A 382 -2.53 15.99 29.57
C GLU A 382 -3.59 17.05 29.23
N GLU A 383 -4.63 16.71 28.49
CA GLU A 383 -5.66 17.65 28.03
C GLU A 383 -6.81 17.85 29.03
N ALA A 384 -6.78 17.22 30.20
CA ALA A 384 -7.80 17.40 31.24
C ALA A 384 -7.57 18.71 32.03
N SER A 385 -8.64 19.40 32.43
CA SER A 385 -8.56 20.66 33.18
C SER A 385 -8.01 20.51 34.60
N SER A 386 -7.96 19.29 35.12
CA SER A 386 -7.35 18.94 36.41
C SER A 386 -6.67 17.58 36.29
N PRO A 387 -5.54 17.34 37.00
CA PRO A 387 -4.87 16.05 37.00
C PRO A 387 -5.82 14.93 37.41
N VAL A 388 -5.94 13.90 36.57
CA VAL A 388 -6.66 12.69 36.92
C VAL A 388 -5.68 11.74 37.59
N ASP A 389 -5.40 11.95 38.89
CA ASP A 389 -4.35 11.23 39.61
C ASP A 389 -4.75 9.78 39.93
N LEU A 390 -4.52 8.89 38.98
CA LEU A 390 -4.66 7.44 39.15
C LEU A 390 -3.36 6.86 39.72
N THR A 391 -3.24 6.79 41.05
CA THR A 391 -2.07 6.20 41.73
C THR A 391 -2.38 4.82 42.32
N TYR A 392 -1.50 3.84 42.10
CA TYR A 392 -1.66 2.49 42.64
C TYR A 392 -0.30 1.84 42.96
N LYS A 393 -0.18 1.22 44.14
CA LYS A 393 1.05 0.53 44.56
C LYS A 393 0.97 -0.95 44.21
N VAL A 394 1.90 -1.43 43.39
CA VAL A 394 1.91 -2.79 42.83
C VAL A 394 3.11 -3.57 43.36
N LYS A 395 2.89 -4.84 43.73
CA LYS A 395 3.98 -5.81 43.92
C LYS A 395 4.12 -6.65 42.66
N VAL A 396 5.29 -6.63 42.04
CA VAL A 396 5.58 -7.40 40.81
C VAL A 396 6.60 -8.49 41.16
N PRO A 397 6.21 -9.78 41.19
CA PRO A 397 7.13 -10.88 41.46
C PRO A 397 8.33 -10.91 40.50
N ALA A 398 9.41 -11.56 40.92
CA ALA A 398 10.59 -11.77 40.07
C ALA A 398 10.21 -12.49 38.77
N ASN A 399 10.84 -12.13 37.65
CA ASN A 399 10.64 -12.75 36.33
C ASN A 399 9.16 -12.94 35.95
N SER A 400 8.33 -11.94 36.24
CA SER A 400 6.89 -12.02 36.02
C SER A 400 6.33 -10.74 35.42
N THR A 401 5.11 -10.83 34.89
CA THR A 401 4.33 -9.68 34.46
C THR A 401 3.09 -9.59 35.33
N GLN A 402 2.73 -8.38 35.79
CA GLN A 402 1.49 -8.10 36.49
C GLN A 402 0.60 -7.18 35.65
N GLU A 403 -0.67 -7.53 35.50
CA GLU A 403 -1.68 -6.69 34.84
C GLU A 403 -2.51 -5.96 35.90
N ILE A 404 -2.67 -4.64 35.73
CA ILE A 404 -3.41 -3.75 36.62
C ILE A 404 -4.50 -3.05 35.81
N GLN A 405 -5.68 -2.93 36.41
CA GLN A 405 -6.81 -2.20 35.83
C GLN A 405 -7.23 -1.07 36.75
N LEU A 406 -7.32 0.13 36.20
CA LEU A 406 -7.76 1.36 36.86
C LEU A 406 -8.91 1.98 36.07
N ALA A 407 -9.76 2.76 36.73
CA ALA A 407 -10.86 3.45 36.09
C ALA A 407 -11.09 4.83 36.68
N THR A 408 -11.57 5.75 35.85
CA THR A 408 -11.89 7.14 36.21
C THR A 408 -12.95 7.70 35.24
N THR A 409 -13.46 8.90 35.51
CA THR A 409 -14.44 9.58 34.65
C THR A 409 -13.97 11.00 34.36
N LEU A 410 -13.92 11.38 33.09
CA LEU A 410 -13.72 12.76 32.65
C LEU A 410 -15.04 13.54 32.73
N PRO A 411 -15.04 14.75 33.31
CA PRO A 411 -16.22 15.61 33.33
C PRO A 411 -16.52 16.18 31.94
N ALA A 412 -17.75 16.64 31.74
CA ALA A 412 -18.20 17.17 30.44
C ALA A 412 -17.36 18.34 29.91
N THR A 413 -16.75 19.13 30.80
CA THR A 413 -15.85 20.24 30.42
C THR A 413 -14.58 19.79 29.72
N ASP A 414 -14.16 18.54 29.94
CA ASP A 414 -12.90 17.98 29.43
C ASP A 414 -13.12 16.99 28.28
N VAL A 415 -14.37 16.72 27.89
CA VAL A 415 -14.70 15.75 26.83
C VAL A 415 -14.92 16.45 25.49
N LYS A 416 -14.05 16.10 24.53
CA LYS A 416 -14.15 16.43 23.11
C LYS A 416 -14.11 15.12 22.34
N LEU A 417 -15.20 14.82 21.63
CA LEU A 417 -15.30 13.55 20.92
C LEU A 417 -14.39 13.52 19.71
N TRP A 418 -13.72 12.38 19.49
CA TRP A 418 -13.07 12.07 18.23
C TRP A 418 -14.13 11.76 17.17
N HIS A 419 -13.97 12.35 15.99
CA HIS A 419 -14.83 12.17 14.82
C HIS A 419 -13.99 12.30 13.54
N PHE A 420 -14.41 11.72 12.41
CA PHE A 420 -13.62 11.76 11.15
C PHE A 420 -13.46 13.16 10.53
N ASP A 421 -14.22 14.14 11.01
CA ASP A 421 -14.11 15.56 10.65
C ASP A 421 -13.52 16.44 11.77
N THR A 422 -13.61 16.00 13.03
CA THR A 422 -13.04 16.70 14.21
C THR A 422 -12.28 15.69 15.09
N PRO A 423 -11.08 15.26 14.67
CA PRO A 423 -10.32 14.20 15.32
C PRO A 423 -9.62 14.68 16.59
N ASN A 424 -10.39 14.92 17.66
CA ASN A 424 -9.83 15.30 18.96
C ASN A 424 -9.03 14.13 19.57
N LEU A 425 -7.78 14.37 19.92
CA LEU A 425 -6.85 13.38 20.46
C LEU A 425 -6.37 13.81 21.85
N TYR A 426 -6.16 12.82 22.71
CA TYR A 426 -5.70 12.96 24.09
C TYR A 426 -4.42 12.17 24.29
N HIS A 427 -3.62 12.53 25.29
CA HIS A 427 -2.46 11.78 25.72
C HIS A 427 -2.60 11.32 27.16
N LEU A 428 -2.33 10.03 27.40
CA LEU A 428 -2.21 9.46 28.73
C LEU A 428 -0.77 9.02 28.96
N THR A 429 -0.17 9.60 29.99
CA THR A 429 1.19 9.30 30.43
C THR A 429 1.13 8.50 31.73
N THR A 430 1.63 7.26 31.72
CA THR A 430 1.79 6.42 32.91
C THR A 430 3.26 6.33 33.28
N THR A 431 3.55 6.53 34.57
CA THR A 431 4.88 6.40 35.14
C THR A 431 4.87 5.35 36.23
N ILE A 432 5.89 4.50 36.26
CA ILE A 432 6.18 3.62 37.40
C ILE A 432 7.43 4.11 38.12
N SER A 433 7.38 4.16 39.45
CA SER A 433 8.49 4.61 40.29
C SER A 433 8.70 3.71 41.50
N GLU A 434 9.92 3.67 42.02
CA GLU A 434 10.28 2.97 43.26
C GLU A 434 11.13 3.91 44.12
N ASN A 435 10.75 4.09 45.39
CA ASN A 435 11.44 4.99 46.33
C ASN A 435 11.65 6.43 45.82
N GLY A 436 10.70 6.94 45.03
CA GLY A 436 10.77 8.29 44.44
C GLY A 436 11.61 8.39 43.15
N GLN A 437 12.25 7.31 42.70
CA GLN A 437 12.94 7.24 41.42
C GLN A 437 12.02 6.68 40.33
N VAL A 438 11.93 7.36 39.19
CA VAL A 438 11.21 6.86 38.01
C VAL A 438 11.98 5.67 37.41
N LEU A 439 11.28 4.56 37.21
CA LEU A 439 11.82 3.38 36.55
C LEU A 439 11.48 3.36 35.05
N ASP A 440 10.25 3.75 34.69
CA ASP A 440 9.80 3.75 33.29
C ASP A 440 8.57 4.66 33.13
N THR A 441 8.42 5.21 31.93
CA THR A 441 7.30 6.07 31.54
C THR A 441 6.78 5.67 30.16
N GLN A 442 5.48 5.45 30.04
CA GLN A 442 4.78 5.16 28.78
C GLN A 442 3.77 6.27 28.48
N LYS A 443 3.84 6.83 27.27
CA LYS A 443 2.90 7.84 26.78
C LYS A 443 2.18 7.31 25.54
N ASP A 444 0.86 7.15 25.63
CA ASP A 444 0.02 6.75 24.50
C ASP A 444 -1.04 7.79 24.19
N ARG A 445 -1.35 7.89 22.92
CA ARG A 445 -2.43 8.72 22.40
C ARG A 445 -3.72 7.92 22.32
N PHE A 446 -4.85 8.54 22.62
CA PHE A 446 -6.18 7.95 22.47
C PHE A 446 -7.21 9.00 22.02
N GLY A 447 -8.44 8.56 21.73
CA GLY A 447 -9.56 9.45 21.44
C GLY A 447 -10.86 8.92 22.03
N ILE A 448 -11.78 9.84 22.36
CA ILE A 448 -13.05 9.52 23.01
C ILE A 448 -14.14 9.45 21.94
N ARG A 449 -14.73 8.29 21.69
CA ARG A 449 -15.83 8.16 20.73
C ARG A 449 -16.71 6.96 21.04
N LYS A 450 -17.93 6.96 20.52
CA LYS A 450 -18.86 5.84 20.62
C LYS A 450 -19.16 5.25 19.25
N ILE A 451 -19.07 3.92 19.14
CA ILE A 451 -19.55 3.16 17.98
C ILE A 451 -20.69 2.28 18.45
N GLU A 452 -21.82 2.39 17.78
CA GLU A 452 -22.98 1.56 18.02
C GLU A 452 -23.46 0.98 16.69
N LEU A 453 -24.00 -0.23 16.74
CA LEU A 453 -24.64 -0.89 15.60
C LEU A 453 -26.12 -1.08 15.89
N THR A 454 -26.93 -0.95 14.85
CA THR A 454 -28.26 -1.56 14.78
C THR A 454 -28.22 -2.62 13.68
N ASP A 455 -29.32 -3.35 13.49
CA ASP A 455 -29.47 -4.32 12.40
C ASP A 455 -29.25 -3.71 10.99
N SER A 456 -29.20 -2.38 10.87
CA SER A 456 -29.13 -1.69 9.58
C SER A 456 -28.30 -0.40 9.56
N GLN A 457 -27.68 0.01 10.67
CA GLN A 457 -26.97 1.29 10.76
C GLN A 457 -25.68 1.17 11.59
N LEU A 458 -24.66 1.92 11.17
CA LEU A 458 -23.54 2.30 12.03
C LEU A 458 -23.81 3.68 12.59
N ILE A 459 -23.68 3.81 13.91
CA ILE A 459 -23.90 5.05 14.65
C ILE A 459 -22.56 5.48 15.25
N LEU A 460 -22.09 6.67 14.87
CA LEU A 460 -20.88 7.30 15.42
C LEU A 460 -21.31 8.46 16.32
N ASN A 461 -20.95 8.42 17.61
CA ASN A 461 -21.26 9.50 18.55
C ASN A 461 -22.76 9.90 18.58
N GLY A 462 -23.66 8.91 18.41
CA GLY A 462 -25.10 9.11 18.38
C GLY A 462 -25.67 9.53 17.02
N GLU A 463 -24.86 9.62 15.95
CA GLU A 463 -25.34 9.95 14.61
C GLU A 463 -25.20 8.77 13.62
N PRO A 464 -26.25 8.44 12.84
CA PRO A 464 -26.16 7.40 11.83
C PRO A 464 -25.29 7.89 10.66
N VAL A 465 -24.35 7.04 10.23
CA VAL A 465 -23.44 7.33 9.12
C VAL A 465 -23.47 6.19 8.10
N ARG A 466 -23.42 6.55 6.81
CA ARG A 466 -23.08 5.61 5.73
C ARG A 466 -21.75 6.00 5.12
N LEU A 467 -20.80 5.08 5.20
CA LEU A 467 -19.38 5.34 5.03
C LEU A 467 -18.91 5.05 3.60
N SER A 468 -18.06 5.92 3.07
CA SER A 468 -17.35 5.74 1.81
C SER A 468 -15.88 5.52 2.11
N GLY A 469 -15.33 4.45 1.57
CA GLY A 469 -13.93 4.11 1.80
C GLY A 469 -13.20 3.59 0.59
N PHE A 470 -11.93 3.27 0.83
CA PHE A 470 -11.03 2.67 -0.14
C PHE A 470 -10.25 1.55 0.53
N ASN A 471 -9.94 0.51 -0.25
CA ASN A 471 -8.89 -0.43 0.09
C ASN A 471 -7.55 0.15 -0.35
N ARG A 472 -6.58 0.18 0.54
CA ARG A 472 -5.21 0.65 0.27
C ARG A 472 -4.24 -0.53 0.35
N VAL A 473 -3.38 -0.64 -0.65
CA VAL A 473 -2.29 -1.62 -0.65
C VAL A 473 -1.01 -0.93 -0.19
N SER A 474 -0.31 -1.48 0.81
CA SER A 474 1.00 -1.01 1.28
C SER A 474 2.06 -1.28 0.20
N ASP A 475 2.11 -0.37 -0.79
CA ASP A 475 2.94 -0.52 -1.97
C ASP A 475 3.32 0.83 -2.58
N HIS A 476 4.53 0.92 -3.11
CA HIS A 476 4.99 1.95 -4.03
C HIS A 476 6.07 1.32 -4.90
N ARG A 477 6.15 1.70 -6.19
CA ARG A 477 7.08 1.05 -7.12
C ARG A 477 8.54 1.04 -6.64
N TYR A 478 8.96 2.11 -5.96
CA TYR A 478 10.29 2.26 -5.35
C TYR A 478 10.39 1.86 -3.87
N TRP A 479 9.41 2.21 -3.02
CA TRP A 479 9.51 2.03 -1.56
C TRP A 479 8.89 0.72 -1.07
N GLY A 480 8.16 0.01 -1.95
CA GLY A 480 7.38 -1.16 -1.59
C GLY A 480 6.50 -0.91 -0.38
N SER A 481 6.59 -1.80 0.61
CA SER A 481 5.91 -1.70 1.89
C SER A 481 6.71 -0.96 2.98
N SER A 482 7.83 -0.29 2.64
CA SER A 482 8.64 0.46 3.62
C SER A 482 8.07 1.84 3.98
N GLU A 483 7.27 2.41 3.07
CA GLU A 483 6.36 3.54 3.33
C GLU A 483 6.95 4.72 4.13
N PRO A 484 7.75 5.60 3.47
CA PRO A 484 8.22 6.82 4.11
C PRO A 484 7.06 7.76 4.49
N GLN A 485 7.27 8.60 5.50
CA GLN A 485 6.22 9.45 6.08
C GLN A 485 5.48 10.29 5.03
N TYR A 486 6.21 10.93 4.11
CA TYR A 486 5.62 11.79 3.08
C TYR A 486 4.64 11.01 2.17
N LEU A 487 4.89 9.72 1.95
CA LEU A 487 4.02 8.88 1.12
C LEU A 487 2.73 8.54 1.86
N ILE A 488 2.83 8.20 3.15
CA ILE A 488 1.66 8.00 4.02
C ILE A 488 0.81 9.27 4.08
N ASP A 489 1.45 10.44 4.27
CA ASP A 489 0.76 11.72 4.29
C ASP A 489 0.03 11.99 2.97
N LYS A 490 0.72 11.78 1.84
CA LYS A 490 0.14 11.94 0.50
C LYS A 490 -1.05 11.01 0.29
N ASP A 491 -0.93 9.73 0.66
CA ASP A 491 -2.00 8.74 0.51
C ASP A 491 -3.23 9.11 1.35
N VAL A 492 -3.03 9.46 2.63
CA VAL A 492 -4.14 9.86 3.53
C VAL A 492 -4.82 11.13 3.03
N ASP A 493 -4.05 12.15 2.64
CA ASP A 493 -4.61 13.42 2.14
C ASP A 493 -5.38 13.22 0.82
N LEU A 494 -4.88 12.37 -0.08
CA LEU A 494 -5.58 12.00 -1.31
C LEU A 494 -6.87 11.22 -1.02
N MET A 495 -6.84 10.22 -0.12
CA MET A 495 -8.04 9.49 0.27
C MET A 495 -9.09 10.41 0.91
N LYS A 496 -8.70 11.28 1.86
CA LYS A 496 -9.61 12.26 2.48
C LYS A 496 -10.23 13.19 1.44
N ASN A 497 -9.44 13.68 0.48
CA ASN A 497 -9.96 14.51 -0.60
C ASN A 497 -10.88 13.75 -1.55
N ALA A 498 -10.67 12.44 -1.76
CA ALA A 498 -11.58 11.58 -2.52
C ALA A 498 -12.85 11.17 -1.75
N GLY A 499 -13.07 11.71 -0.54
CA GLY A 499 -14.26 11.46 0.27
C GLY A 499 -14.14 10.26 1.22
N ALA A 500 -12.92 9.79 1.52
CA ALA A 500 -12.74 8.74 2.51
C ALA A 500 -13.12 9.22 3.93
N ASN A 501 -14.05 8.50 4.55
CA ASN A 501 -14.26 8.51 6.00
C ASN A 501 -14.05 7.12 6.61
N PHE A 502 -13.81 6.12 5.76
CA PHE A 502 -13.48 4.76 6.15
C PHE A 502 -12.33 4.24 5.29
N MET A 503 -11.52 3.36 5.86
CA MET A 503 -10.50 2.61 5.14
C MET A 503 -10.56 1.16 5.62
N ARG A 504 -10.60 0.25 4.65
CA ARG A 504 -10.25 -1.14 4.90
C ARG A 504 -8.81 -1.37 4.49
N ILE A 505 -8.09 -2.03 5.37
CA ILE A 505 -6.69 -2.35 5.20
C ILE A 505 -6.56 -3.68 4.46
N MET A 506 -5.89 -3.67 3.30
CA MET A 506 -5.60 -4.87 2.53
C MET A 506 -4.18 -5.39 2.85
N HIS A 507 -3.95 -6.68 3.04
CA HIS A 507 -4.67 -7.55 3.99
C HIS A 507 -3.59 -7.92 4.99
N GLY A 508 -3.39 -7.09 6.00
CA GLY A 508 -2.26 -7.24 6.91
C GLY A 508 -1.98 -5.96 7.67
N THR A 509 -1.33 -6.14 8.80
CA THR A 509 -0.95 -5.07 9.74
C THR A 509 -0.20 -3.95 9.03
N GLN A 510 -0.75 -2.73 9.04
CA GLN A 510 -0.11 -1.63 8.29
C GLN A 510 1.02 -1.00 9.09
N ASN A 511 1.71 -0.06 8.46
CA ASN A 511 2.67 0.78 9.16
C ASN A 511 1.95 1.60 10.24
N LYS A 512 2.49 1.63 11.47
CA LYS A 512 1.95 2.45 12.57
C LYS A 512 1.80 3.92 12.17
N LYS A 513 2.70 4.43 11.32
CA LYS A 513 2.61 5.79 10.74
C LYS A 513 1.27 6.02 10.04
N LEU A 514 0.69 5.02 9.39
CA LEU A 514 -0.63 5.13 8.76
C LEU A 514 -1.74 5.25 9.82
N MET A 515 -1.69 4.44 10.87
CA MET A 515 -2.65 4.50 11.98
C MET A 515 -2.60 5.87 12.65
N ASP A 516 -1.38 6.35 12.92
CA ASP A 516 -1.15 7.66 13.51
C ASP A 516 -1.80 8.78 12.67
N ARG A 517 -1.64 8.73 11.36
CA ARG A 517 -2.22 9.71 10.44
C ARG A 517 -3.72 9.58 10.27
N CYS A 518 -4.28 8.38 10.37
CA CYS A 518 -5.73 8.20 10.32
C CYS A 518 -6.44 8.68 11.57
N ASP A 519 -5.79 8.58 12.74
CA ASP A 519 -6.27 9.25 13.95
C ASP A 519 -6.32 10.77 13.76
N GLU A 520 -5.24 11.37 13.26
CA GLU A 520 -5.06 12.82 13.13
C GLU A 520 -5.90 13.45 12.01
N LYS A 521 -6.11 12.71 10.91
CA LYS A 521 -6.89 13.20 9.76
C LYS A 521 -8.33 12.71 9.77
N GLY A 522 -8.67 11.78 10.66
CA GLY A 522 -10.02 11.25 10.80
C GLY A 522 -10.42 10.30 9.66
N ILE A 523 -9.98 9.05 9.71
CA ILE A 523 -10.47 7.95 8.87
C ILE A 523 -10.77 6.78 9.80
N LEU A 524 -12.00 6.24 9.74
CA LEU A 524 -12.36 5.02 10.47
C LEU A 524 -11.70 3.80 9.83
N ILE A 525 -11.26 2.85 10.64
CA ILE A 525 -10.48 1.70 10.17
C ILE A 525 -11.07 0.39 10.71
N PHE A 526 -11.12 -0.62 9.84
CA PHE A 526 -11.00 -2.02 10.25
C PHE A 526 -9.59 -2.50 9.91
N GLU A 527 -8.82 -2.82 10.94
CA GLU A 527 -7.48 -3.39 10.76
C GLU A 527 -7.56 -4.91 10.66
N GLU A 528 -6.72 -5.50 9.82
CA GLU A 528 -6.87 -6.88 9.39
C GLU A 528 -5.56 -7.66 9.52
N VAL A 529 -5.65 -8.85 10.10
CA VAL A 529 -4.54 -9.81 10.13
C VAL A 529 -4.31 -10.42 8.75
N ASN A 530 -3.06 -10.73 8.39
CA ASN A 530 -2.71 -11.25 7.07
C ASN A 530 -3.02 -12.76 6.90
N VAL A 531 -4.25 -13.19 7.18
CA VAL A 531 -4.69 -14.58 7.00
C VAL A 531 -5.68 -14.64 5.83
N ARG A 532 -5.22 -15.24 4.73
CA ARG A 532 -5.98 -15.33 3.46
C ARG A 532 -6.21 -16.74 2.94
N GLU A 533 -5.57 -17.74 3.54
CA GLU A 533 -5.64 -19.11 3.05
C GLU A 533 -5.34 -20.10 4.18
N LEU A 534 -6.31 -20.92 4.56
CA LEU A 534 -6.15 -21.93 5.62
C LEU A 534 -5.47 -23.22 5.15
N THR A 535 -5.27 -23.40 3.83
CA THR A 535 -4.45 -24.48 3.27
C THR A 535 -2.95 -24.21 3.37
N ASN A 536 -2.55 -23.00 3.73
CA ASN A 536 -1.16 -22.71 4.09
C ASN A 536 -0.82 -23.48 5.40
N PRO A 537 0.26 -24.30 5.41
CA PRO A 537 0.71 -25.03 6.61
C PRO A 537 0.92 -24.17 7.86
N GLU A 538 1.13 -22.86 7.70
CA GLU A 538 1.25 -21.89 8.79
C GLU A 538 -0.05 -21.70 9.58
N PHE A 539 -1.22 -21.97 8.97
CA PHE A 539 -2.55 -21.74 9.56
C PHE A 539 -3.34 -23.04 9.70
N THR A 540 -2.68 -24.11 10.16
CA THR A 540 -3.32 -25.40 10.36
C THR A 540 -4.00 -25.52 11.74
N PRO A 541 -5.12 -26.27 11.84
CA PRO A 541 -5.70 -26.66 13.11
C PRO A 541 -4.82 -27.70 13.86
N PRO A 542 -5.00 -27.86 15.19
CA PRO A 542 -5.87 -27.08 16.06
C PRO A 542 -5.23 -25.76 16.51
N HIS A 543 -6.06 -24.80 16.90
CA HIS A 543 -5.69 -23.58 17.61
C HIS A 543 -5.00 -22.44 16.87
N TYR A 544 -4.59 -22.64 15.61
CA TYR A 544 -4.08 -21.59 14.71
C TYR A 544 -3.06 -20.66 15.38
N PRO A 545 -1.95 -21.21 15.95
CA PRO A 545 -1.06 -20.46 16.83
C PRO A 545 -0.44 -19.23 16.17
N LEU A 546 -0.03 -19.32 14.89
CA LEU A 546 0.54 -18.19 14.18
C LEU A 546 -0.48 -17.07 13.91
N ALA A 547 -1.71 -17.43 13.55
CA ALA A 547 -2.78 -16.44 13.39
C ALA A 547 -3.08 -15.70 14.70
N LYS A 548 -3.12 -16.43 15.83
CA LYS A 548 -3.28 -15.82 17.16
C LYS A 548 -2.09 -14.94 17.54
N GLN A 549 -0.85 -15.36 17.22
CA GLN A 549 0.34 -14.54 17.43
C GLN A 549 0.22 -13.21 16.67
N TRP A 550 -0.10 -13.25 15.36
CA TRP A 550 -0.22 -12.03 14.56
C TRP A 550 -1.37 -11.14 15.00
N LEU A 551 -2.53 -11.72 15.36
CA LEU A 551 -3.64 -10.97 15.94
C LEU A 551 -3.23 -10.26 17.23
N LYS A 552 -2.52 -10.96 18.13
CA LYS A 552 -2.02 -10.37 19.38
C LYS A 552 -1.02 -9.26 19.12
N GLU A 553 -0.02 -9.49 18.26
CA GLU A 553 1.01 -8.49 17.94
C GLU A 553 0.42 -7.23 17.30
N MET A 554 -0.53 -7.38 16.36
CA MET A 554 -1.25 -6.28 15.73
C MET A 554 -2.10 -5.51 16.74
N ILE A 555 -3.00 -6.22 17.44
CA ILE A 555 -3.94 -5.58 18.35
C ILE A 555 -3.18 -4.90 19.49
N GLU A 556 -2.21 -5.56 20.14
CA GLU A 556 -1.48 -4.95 21.25
C GLU A 556 -0.68 -3.71 20.83
N ARG A 557 -0.22 -3.63 19.57
CA ARG A 557 0.45 -2.43 19.04
C ARG A 557 -0.53 -1.28 18.83
N ASP A 558 -1.73 -1.58 18.31
CA ASP A 558 -2.62 -0.57 17.73
C ASP A 558 -3.88 -0.28 18.54
N VAL A 559 -4.10 -0.98 19.65
CA VAL A 559 -5.33 -0.93 20.46
C VAL A 559 -5.72 0.46 20.97
N ASN A 560 -4.80 1.43 21.02
CA ASN A 560 -5.10 2.79 21.49
C ASN A 560 -5.55 3.73 20.38
N HIS A 561 -5.45 3.33 19.11
CA HIS A 561 -5.86 4.15 17.98
C HIS A 561 -7.39 4.37 17.98
N PRO A 562 -7.87 5.62 18.11
CA PRO A 562 -9.29 5.91 17.96
C PRO A 562 -9.76 5.71 16.53
N SER A 563 -8.91 5.78 15.50
CA SER A 563 -9.34 5.49 14.12
C SER A 563 -9.87 4.06 13.95
N ILE A 564 -9.31 3.07 14.67
CA ILE A 564 -9.68 1.65 14.55
C ILE A 564 -11.01 1.39 15.28
N ILE A 565 -12.07 1.04 14.55
CA ILE A 565 -13.39 0.67 15.10
C ILE A 565 -13.59 -0.84 15.24
N GLY A 566 -12.75 -1.65 14.60
CA GLY A 566 -12.88 -3.09 14.64
C GLY A 566 -11.68 -3.83 14.04
N TRP A 567 -11.71 -5.14 14.25
CA TRP A 567 -10.66 -6.08 13.88
C TRP A 567 -11.21 -7.11 12.88
N SER A 568 -10.48 -7.38 11.81
CA SER A 568 -10.76 -8.46 10.86
C SER A 568 -9.79 -9.62 11.10
N VAL A 569 -10.34 -10.80 11.38
CA VAL A 569 -9.55 -12.01 11.69
C VAL A 569 -9.09 -12.79 10.46
N GLY A 570 -9.49 -12.36 9.26
CA GLY A 570 -9.07 -12.97 8.00
C GLY A 570 -9.94 -12.54 6.82
N ASN A 571 -9.51 -12.90 5.61
CA ASN A 571 -10.18 -12.48 4.38
C ASN A 571 -10.28 -13.61 3.34
N GLU A 572 -11.51 -13.81 2.83
CA GLU A 572 -11.84 -14.73 1.73
C GLU A 572 -11.41 -16.18 1.98
N LEU A 573 -11.48 -16.59 3.23
CA LEU A 573 -11.11 -17.94 3.64
C LEU A 573 -12.13 -18.96 3.13
N LYS A 574 -11.68 -20.19 2.89
CA LYS A 574 -12.54 -21.33 2.55
C LYS A 574 -12.72 -22.20 3.80
N ASP A 575 -13.90 -22.77 3.99
CA ASP A 575 -14.22 -23.71 5.08
C ASP A 575 -13.82 -23.18 6.49
N HIS A 576 -14.10 -21.90 6.73
CA HIS A 576 -13.44 -21.09 7.77
C HIS A 576 -14.28 -20.85 9.03
N PHE A 577 -15.35 -21.62 9.25
CA PHE A 577 -16.22 -21.47 10.41
C PHE A 577 -15.47 -21.65 11.74
N ASP A 578 -14.75 -22.77 11.87
CA ASP A 578 -14.04 -23.10 13.11
C ASP A 578 -12.88 -22.14 13.37
N TYR A 579 -12.14 -21.77 12.32
CA TYR A 579 -11.12 -20.74 12.38
C TYR A 579 -11.67 -19.41 12.89
N ALA A 580 -12.75 -18.91 12.28
CA ALA A 580 -13.33 -17.63 12.65
C ALA A 580 -13.88 -17.67 14.07
N LYS A 581 -14.56 -18.77 14.46
CA LYS A 581 -15.05 -18.96 15.83
C LYS A 581 -13.94 -18.85 16.85
N GLU A 582 -12.84 -19.59 16.64
CA GLU A 582 -11.72 -19.62 17.57
C GLU A 582 -10.98 -18.28 17.65
N THR A 583 -10.73 -17.63 16.52
CA THR A 583 -9.99 -16.36 16.48
C THR A 583 -10.83 -15.17 16.93
N ILE A 584 -12.14 -15.13 16.63
CA ILE A 584 -13.06 -14.13 17.17
C ILE A 584 -13.18 -14.26 18.69
N ASP A 585 -13.31 -15.48 19.20
CA ASP A 585 -13.33 -15.73 20.65
C ASP A 585 -12.03 -15.27 21.31
N TYR A 586 -10.88 -15.57 20.71
CA TYR A 586 -9.58 -15.12 21.19
C TYR A 586 -9.50 -13.59 21.28
N VAL A 587 -9.90 -12.88 20.21
CA VAL A 587 -9.93 -11.41 20.20
C VAL A 587 -10.83 -10.88 21.29
N LYS A 588 -12.09 -11.34 21.38
CA LYS A 588 -13.09 -10.81 22.31
C LYS A 588 -12.79 -11.14 23.77
N LYS A 589 -12.19 -12.30 24.06
CA LYS A 589 -11.95 -12.76 25.45
C LYS A 589 -10.59 -12.35 25.99
N GLU A 590 -9.56 -12.30 25.14
CA GLU A 590 -8.18 -12.14 25.60
C GLU A 590 -7.52 -10.82 25.17
N LEU A 591 -7.95 -10.21 24.06
CA LEU A 591 -7.27 -9.04 23.48
C LEU A 591 -8.06 -7.73 23.65
N ASP A 592 -9.21 -7.60 22.99
CA ASP A 592 -10.01 -6.38 22.96
C ASP A 592 -11.52 -6.68 22.92
N PRO A 593 -12.22 -6.63 24.08
CA PRO A 593 -13.65 -6.87 24.16
C PRO A 593 -14.50 -5.67 23.72
N TYR A 594 -13.89 -4.52 23.41
CA TYR A 594 -14.61 -3.25 23.24
C TYR A 594 -14.79 -2.82 21.79
N ARG A 595 -14.12 -3.46 20.85
CA ARG A 595 -14.23 -3.19 19.41
C ARG A 595 -14.99 -4.28 18.68
N LEU A 596 -15.51 -3.91 17.51
CA LEU A 596 -16.20 -4.82 16.61
C LEU A 596 -15.21 -5.85 16.05
N VAL A 597 -15.69 -7.06 15.76
CA VAL A 597 -14.89 -8.11 15.11
C VAL A 597 -15.63 -8.64 13.88
N THR A 598 -14.88 -8.88 12.81
CA THR A 598 -15.38 -9.47 11.57
C THR A 598 -14.42 -10.52 11.00
N CYS A 599 -14.90 -11.29 10.02
CA CYS A 599 -14.12 -12.18 9.17
C CYS A 599 -14.62 -11.95 7.74
N VAL A 600 -13.80 -11.34 6.90
CA VAL A 600 -14.24 -10.85 5.60
C VAL A 600 -14.51 -12.02 4.66
N SER A 601 -15.68 -12.01 4.02
CA SER A 601 -16.16 -13.11 3.17
C SER A 601 -16.44 -12.64 1.74
N ASN A 602 -16.24 -13.52 0.76
CA ASN A 602 -16.77 -13.37 -0.59
C ASN A 602 -17.76 -14.51 -0.96
N SER A 603 -18.14 -15.33 0.02
CA SER A 603 -18.91 -16.56 -0.16
C SER A 603 -20.34 -16.49 0.37
N GLY A 604 -20.69 -15.50 1.19
CA GLY A 604 -22.01 -15.42 1.85
C GLY A 604 -23.22 -15.45 0.91
N TRP A 605 -23.04 -15.08 -0.37
CA TRP A 605 -24.08 -15.14 -1.41
C TRP A 605 -24.38 -16.54 -1.92
N ARG A 606 -23.46 -17.52 -1.74
CA ARG A 606 -23.61 -18.89 -2.24
C ARG A 606 -24.67 -19.65 -1.45
N ASP A 607 -25.36 -20.59 -2.09
CA ASP A 607 -26.37 -21.42 -1.38
C ASP A 607 -25.75 -22.26 -0.26
N SER A 608 -24.49 -22.68 -0.41
CA SER A 608 -23.75 -23.44 0.60
C SER A 608 -23.38 -22.64 1.85
N ALA A 609 -23.38 -21.30 1.77
CA ALA A 609 -23.08 -20.42 2.90
C ALA A 609 -24.36 -20.22 3.73
N THR A 610 -24.64 -21.14 4.64
CA THR A 610 -25.80 -21.07 5.54
C THR A 610 -25.41 -20.49 6.90
N PRO A 611 -26.36 -19.96 7.70
CA PRO A 611 -26.05 -19.45 9.04
C PRO A 611 -25.32 -20.44 9.96
N GLU A 612 -25.48 -21.75 9.76
CA GLU A 612 -24.83 -22.79 10.57
C GLU A 612 -23.37 -23.03 10.16
N LYS A 613 -22.95 -22.59 8.96
CA LYS A 613 -21.67 -22.95 8.35
C LYS A 613 -20.80 -21.75 7.95
N ASP A 614 -21.36 -20.55 7.91
CA ASP A 614 -20.65 -19.35 7.47
C ASP A 614 -20.38 -18.39 8.65
N PRO A 615 -19.15 -17.87 8.79
CA PRO A 615 -18.76 -16.93 9.84
C PRO A 615 -19.54 -15.63 9.91
N ASN A 616 -20.31 -15.27 8.89
CA ASN A 616 -21.24 -14.14 8.98
C ASN A 616 -22.20 -14.26 10.17
N THR A 617 -22.44 -15.46 10.72
CA THR A 617 -23.20 -15.65 11.97
C THR A 617 -22.45 -15.24 13.24
N LEU A 618 -21.11 -15.22 13.24
CA LEU A 618 -20.26 -14.97 14.41
C LEU A 618 -19.79 -13.52 14.55
N VAL A 619 -19.76 -12.77 13.45
CA VAL A 619 -19.24 -11.40 13.38
C VAL A 619 -20.22 -10.36 13.94
N ASP A 620 -19.70 -9.21 14.39
CA ASP A 620 -20.57 -8.09 14.80
C ASP A 620 -21.15 -7.32 13.60
N ILE A 621 -20.43 -7.34 12.48
CA ILE A 621 -20.78 -6.69 11.21
C ILE A 621 -20.37 -7.59 10.05
N ILE A 622 -21.25 -7.75 9.06
CA ILE A 622 -20.93 -8.48 7.84
C ILE A 622 -20.06 -7.58 6.96
N MET A 623 -18.85 -8.04 6.67
CA MET A 623 -17.98 -7.45 5.67
C MET A 623 -17.87 -8.39 4.48
N HIS A 624 -18.48 -7.98 3.36
CA HIS A 624 -18.57 -8.81 2.16
C HIS A 624 -17.84 -8.18 0.97
N ASN A 625 -16.95 -8.93 0.34
CA ASN A 625 -16.30 -8.54 -0.91
C ASN A 625 -17.24 -8.83 -2.09
N LEU A 626 -17.50 -7.79 -2.90
CA LEU A 626 -18.48 -7.78 -3.97
C LEU A 626 -17.81 -7.71 -5.35
N TYR A 627 -18.05 -8.72 -6.18
CA TYR A 627 -17.43 -8.86 -7.50
C TYR A 627 -18.42 -9.35 -8.57
N PRO A 628 -18.25 -9.01 -9.87
CA PRO A 628 -19.22 -9.31 -10.91
C PRO A 628 -19.60 -10.79 -11.04
N PHE A 629 -18.67 -11.71 -10.75
CA PHE A 629 -18.93 -13.15 -10.82
C PHE A 629 -20.00 -13.65 -9.83
N GLN A 630 -20.37 -12.85 -8.82
CA GLN A 630 -21.39 -13.19 -7.82
C GLN A 630 -22.81 -12.80 -8.29
N GLY A 631 -22.93 -12.00 -9.34
CA GLY A 631 -24.20 -11.44 -9.84
C GLY A 631 -24.36 -9.94 -9.55
N THR A 632 -25.58 -9.43 -9.69
CA THR A 632 -25.85 -8.00 -9.45
C THR A 632 -25.72 -7.66 -7.96
N PRO A 633 -25.26 -6.44 -7.61
CA PRO A 633 -25.16 -6.02 -6.21
C PRO A 633 -26.47 -6.20 -5.43
N ASP A 634 -27.62 -5.84 -6.02
CA ASP A 634 -28.93 -5.96 -5.37
C ASP A 634 -29.27 -7.41 -4.98
N LYS A 635 -28.96 -8.37 -5.86
CA LYS A 635 -29.17 -9.79 -5.58
C LYS A 635 -28.33 -10.22 -4.39
N VAL A 636 -27.04 -9.90 -4.39
CA VAL A 636 -26.11 -10.25 -3.30
C VAL A 636 -26.58 -9.64 -1.98
N PHE A 637 -26.93 -8.35 -1.96
CA PHE A 637 -27.37 -7.67 -0.74
C PHE A 637 -28.64 -8.29 -0.16
N LYS A 638 -29.64 -8.59 -1.00
CA LYS A 638 -30.87 -9.26 -0.57
C LYS A 638 -30.63 -10.67 -0.06
N THR A 639 -29.73 -11.43 -0.69
CA THR A 639 -29.36 -12.77 -0.23
C THR A 639 -28.69 -12.71 1.15
N LEU A 640 -27.70 -11.83 1.34
CA LEU A 640 -27.06 -11.65 2.65
C LEU A 640 -28.07 -11.22 3.71
N ARG A 641 -28.94 -10.25 3.40
CA ARG A 641 -29.98 -9.76 4.32
C ARG A 641 -30.99 -10.85 4.68
N ALA A 642 -31.36 -11.72 3.74
CA ALA A 642 -32.30 -12.80 3.99
C ALA A 642 -31.71 -13.85 4.94
N LYS A 643 -30.40 -14.12 4.86
CA LYS A 643 -29.71 -15.09 5.71
C LYS A 643 -29.36 -14.53 7.09
N TRP A 644 -29.02 -13.24 7.17
CA TRP A 644 -28.62 -12.54 8.39
C TRP A 644 -29.40 -11.22 8.56
N PRO A 645 -30.69 -11.29 8.92
CA PRO A 645 -31.59 -10.13 8.98
C PRO A 645 -31.30 -9.17 10.14
N ASP A 646 -30.47 -9.56 11.10
CA ASP A 646 -30.11 -8.82 12.31
C ASP A 646 -28.74 -8.15 12.20
N LYS A 647 -28.07 -8.21 11.04
CA LYS A 647 -26.72 -7.68 10.87
C LYS A 647 -26.64 -6.56 9.82
N PRO A 648 -25.97 -5.44 10.14
CA PRO A 648 -25.63 -4.45 9.13
C PRO A 648 -24.54 -5.01 8.19
N ILE A 649 -24.56 -4.57 6.95
CA ILE A 649 -23.64 -5.03 5.90
C ILE A 649 -22.74 -3.88 5.48
N PHE A 650 -21.44 -4.10 5.47
CA PHE A 650 -20.47 -3.22 4.82
C PHE A 650 -19.83 -3.95 3.64
N ILE A 651 -19.77 -3.30 2.49
CA ILE A 651 -19.09 -3.86 1.32
C ILE A 651 -17.60 -3.58 1.44
N SER A 652 -16.85 -4.55 1.94
CA SER A 652 -15.43 -4.41 2.28
C SER A 652 -14.54 -4.23 1.07
N GLU A 653 -14.93 -4.80 -0.07
CA GLU A 653 -14.34 -4.57 -1.38
C GLU A 653 -15.45 -4.52 -2.41
N TYR A 654 -15.31 -3.62 -3.38
CA TYR A 654 -15.97 -3.81 -4.66
C TYR A 654 -15.08 -3.33 -5.79
N GLY A 655 -15.08 -4.05 -6.89
CA GLY A 655 -14.33 -3.72 -8.09
C GLY A 655 -14.85 -4.51 -9.29
N ILE A 656 -14.78 -3.92 -10.48
CA ILE A 656 -15.33 -4.55 -11.69
C ILE A 656 -14.26 -5.37 -12.42
N LYS A 657 -13.18 -4.71 -12.82
CA LYS A 657 -12.08 -5.25 -13.63
C LYS A 657 -10.86 -4.34 -13.50
N PRO A 658 -9.63 -4.81 -13.80
CA PRO A 658 -8.50 -3.91 -13.98
C PRO A 658 -8.80 -2.94 -15.14
N MET A 659 -8.28 -1.73 -15.06
CA MET A 659 -8.31 -0.80 -16.18
C MET A 659 -7.49 -1.35 -17.36
N ALA A 660 -7.98 -1.10 -18.58
CA ALA A 660 -7.33 -1.55 -19.81
C ALA A 660 -6.03 -0.79 -20.14
N THR A 661 -5.70 0.27 -19.39
CA THR A 661 -4.55 1.13 -19.66
C THR A 661 -3.94 1.67 -18.38
N THR A 662 -2.61 1.84 -18.37
CA THR A 662 -1.87 2.53 -17.32
C THR A 662 -2.01 4.06 -17.40
N SER A 663 -2.50 4.59 -18.53
CA SER A 663 -2.75 6.03 -18.75
C SER A 663 -3.65 6.65 -17.69
N LEU A 664 -3.37 7.89 -17.28
CA LEU A 664 -4.15 8.64 -16.29
C LEU A 664 -5.59 8.94 -16.76
N ASP A 665 -5.90 8.79 -18.05
CA ASP A 665 -7.28 8.90 -18.57
C ASP A 665 -8.12 7.62 -18.34
N GLY A 666 -7.51 6.55 -17.82
CA GLY A 666 -8.21 5.30 -17.50
C GLY A 666 -9.40 5.52 -16.56
N ASP A 667 -10.52 4.86 -16.87
CA ASP A 667 -11.77 4.96 -16.13
C ASP A 667 -12.60 3.65 -16.23
N ILE A 668 -13.56 3.47 -15.31
CA ILE A 668 -14.51 2.34 -15.27
C ILE A 668 -15.92 2.91 -15.01
N PRO A 669 -16.68 3.30 -16.05
CA PRO A 669 -18.02 3.87 -15.91
C PRO A 669 -19.01 3.00 -15.12
N GLU A 670 -18.86 1.68 -15.17
CA GLU A 670 -19.71 0.70 -14.51
C GLU A 670 -19.68 0.83 -12.96
N LEU A 671 -18.67 1.49 -12.38
CA LEU A 671 -18.60 1.77 -10.95
C LEU A 671 -19.75 2.67 -10.48
N SER A 672 -20.17 3.64 -11.30
CA SER A 672 -21.26 4.56 -10.93
C SER A 672 -22.60 3.81 -10.83
N GLU A 673 -22.85 2.87 -11.75
CA GLU A 673 -24.03 1.99 -11.72
C GLU A 673 -24.04 1.13 -10.44
N TRP A 674 -22.88 0.59 -10.06
CA TRP A 674 -22.75 -0.18 -8.82
C TRP A 674 -23.05 0.66 -7.57
N ASN A 675 -22.60 1.92 -7.54
CA ASN A 675 -22.91 2.83 -6.44
C ASN A 675 -24.41 3.18 -6.38
N ASP A 676 -25.14 3.16 -7.50
CA ASP A 676 -26.60 3.32 -7.49
C ASP A 676 -27.31 2.16 -6.77
N HIS A 677 -26.62 1.03 -6.54
CA HIS A 677 -27.16 -0.04 -5.70
C HIS A 677 -27.24 0.28 -4.20
N LEU A 678 -26.47 1.27 -3.78
CA LEU A 678 -26.41 1.77 -2.40
C LEU A 678 -27.32 3.00 -2.20
N ARG A 679 -27.65 3.72 -3.27
CA ARG A 679 -28.42 4.97 -3.26
C ARG A 679 -29.92 4.67 -3.35
N GLY A 680 -30.71 5.20 -2.43
CA GLY A 680 -32.17 5.11 -2.45
C GLY A 680 -32.76 3.75 -2.05
N LYS A 681 -31.94 2.70 -1.97
CA LYS A 681 -32.31 1.31 -1.61
C LYS A 681 -31.25 0.68 -0.70
N ASN A 682 -31.58 -0.49 -0.14
CA ASN A 682 -30.66 -1.31 0.66
C ASN A 682 -29.96 -0.53 1.78
N THR A 683 -30.72 0.25 2.57
CA THR A 683 -30.16 1.11 3.63
C THR A 683 -29.48 0.34 4.76
N TYR A 684 -29.71 -0.97 4.87
CA TYR A 684 -28.97 -1.90 5.73
C TYR A 684 -27.52 -2.16 5.25
N VAL A 685 -27.18 -1.71 4.04
CA VAL A 685 -25.80 -1.62 3.56
C VAL A 685 -25.23 -0.26 4.00
N ILE A 686 -24.43 -0.29 5.04
CA ILE A 686 -23.96 0.89 5.80
C ILE A 686 -22.70 1.52 5.22
N GLY A 687 -22.14 0.98 4.15
CA GLY A 687 -21.04 1.60 3.43
C GLY A 687 -20.39 0.67 2.43
N ALA A 688 -19.42 1.21 1.69
CA ALA A 688 -18.60 0.42 0.78
C ALA A 688 -17.17 0.98 0.68
N SER A 689 -16.21 0.08 0.44
CA SER A 689 -14.82 0.41 0.15
C SER A 689 -14.42 -0.05 -1.25
N LEU A 690 -14.02 0.90 -2.10
CA LEU A 690 -13.59 0.61 -3.47
C LEU A 690 -12.26 -0.14 -3.48
N TRP A 691 -12.17 -1.16 -4.32
CA TRP A 691 -10.93 -1.84 -4.69
C TRP A 691 -10.39 -1.22 -6.00
N THR A 692 -9.40 -0.32 -5.97
CA THR A 692 -8.56 0.12 -4.82
C THR A 692 -8.28 1.63 -4.85
N PHE A 693 -7.63 2.15 -3.79
CA PHE A 693 -7.09 3.51 -3.77
C PHE A 693 -5.92 3.68 -4.75
N ASN A 694 -4.90 2.83 -4.66
CA ASN A 694 -3.67 2.91 -5.45
C ASN A 694 -3.46 1.67 -6.31
N ASP A 695 -2.93 1.85 -7.52
CA ASP A 695 -2.27 0.75 -8.23
C ASP A 695 -1.12 0.21 -7.36
N TYR A 696 -0.80 -1.07 -7.54
CA TYR A 696 0.24 -1.75 -6.77
C TYR A 696 0.95 -2.80 -7.63
N ARG A 697 2.21 -3.09 -7.27
CA ARG A 697 2.99 -4.11 -7.96
C ARG A 697 2.48 -5.52 -7.64
N SER A 698 2.52 -6.43 -8.62
CA SER A 698 2.08 -7.82 -8.44
C SER A 698 2.75 -8.78 -9.42
N GLY A 699 2.97 -10.02 -8.99
CA GLY A 699 3.37 -11.12 -9.88
C GLY A 699 2.18 -11.94 -10.39
N TYR A 700 0.94 -11.55 -10.08
CA TYR A 700 -0.27 -12.32 -10.40
C TYR A 700 -0.59 -12.30 -11.90
N ALA A 701 -1.21 -13.36 -12.42
CA ALA A 701 -1.61 -13.44 -13.82
C ALA A 701 -2.54 -12.28 -14.23
N ALA A 702 -2.41 -11.83 -15.48
CA ALA A 702 -3.06 -10.62 -16.01
C ALA A 702 -2.65 -9.31 -15.30
N THR A 703 -1.44 -9.26 -14.72
CA THR A 703 -0.79 -8.00 -14.34
C THR A 703 -0.21 -7.32 -15.58
N SER A 704 -0.13 -5.98 -15.58
CA SER A 704 0.41 -5.23 -16.70
C SER A 704 1.90 -5.56 -16.96
N PRO A 705 2.45 -5.23 -18.14
CA PRO A 705 3.88 -5.40 -18.43
C PRO A 705 4.81 -4.62 -17.50
N GLU A 706 4.30 -3.58 -16.83
CA GLU A 706 5.00 -2.81 -15.80
C GLU A 706 4.97 -3.48 -14.43
N GLU A 707 4.39 -4.69 -14.35
CA GLU A 707 4.14 -5.45 -13.13
C GLU A 707 3.12 -4.77 -12.20
N ASN A 708 2.24 -3.94 -12.74
CA ASN A 708 1.24 -3.19 -11.98
C ASN A 708 -0.17 -3.75 -12.15
N ARG A 709 -0.87 -3.94 -11.03
CA ARG A 709 -2.31 -4.19 -10.99
C ARG A 709 -3.02 -2.83 -11.08
N VAL A 710 -3.60 -2.56 -12.24
CA VAL A 710 -4.13 -1.24 -12.59
C VAL A 710 -5.61 -1.10 -12.14
N TRP A 711 -5.84 -0.84 -10.85
CA TRP A 711 -7.16 -0.74 -10.22
C TRP A 711 -7.42 0.57 -9.47
N GLY A 712 -6.36 1.33 -9.19
CA GLY A 712 -6.37 2.45 -8.25
C GLY A 712 -7.04 3.70 -8.80
N LEU A 713 -7.56 4.55 -7.92
CA LEU A 713 -7.85 5.95 -8.25
C LEU A 713 -6.59 6.73 -8.64
N VAL A 714 -5.45 6.30 -8.10
CA VAL A 714 -4.13 6.82 -8.42
C VAL A 714 -3.23 5.71 -8.93
N ASN A 715 -2.29 6.04 -9.81
CA ASN A 715 -1.28 5.07 -10.24
C ASN A 715 -0.26 4.79 -9.11
N THR A 716 0.71 3.89 -9.36
CA THR A 716 1.76 3.52 -8.38
C THR A 716 2.60 4.70 -7.90
N TRP A 717 2.63 5.79 -8.69
CA TRP A 717 3.32 7.06 -8.44
C TRP A 717 2.43 8.14 -7.78
N ARG A 718 1.21 7.78 -7.37
CA ARG A 718 0.21 8.67 -6.74
C ARG A 718 -0.23 9.83 -7.63
N GLN A 719 -0.21 9.63 -8.95
CA GLN A 719 -0.81 10.57 -9.89
C GLN A 719 -2.30 10.26 -10.04
N LYS A 720 -3.13 11.30 -9.96
CA LYS A 720 -4.59 11.17 -10.03
C LYS A 720 -5.02 10.76 -11.43
N ARG A 721 -5.89 9.75 -11.51
CA ARG A 721 -6.57 9.40 -12.76
C ARG A 721 -7.83 10.24 -12.93
N LYS A 722 -8.39 10.27 -14.14
CA LYS A 722 -9.73 10.83 -14.41
C LYS A 722 -10.80 10.26 -13.47
N LEU A 723 -10.71 8.96 -13.18
CA LEU A 723 -11.55 8.25 -12.21
C LEU A 723 -11.56 8.92 -10.81
N TYR A 724 -10.43 9.44 -10.34
CA TYR A 724 -10.31 10.07 -9.01
C TYR A 724 -11.32 11.20 -8.83
N HIS A 725 -11.43 12.10 -9.81
CA HIS A 725 -12.30 13.27 -9.72
C HIS A 725 -13.79 12.90 -9.76
N ARG A 726 -14.16 11.87 -10.54
CA ARG A 726 -15.52 11.35 -10.52
C ARG A 726 -15.86 10.75 -9.16
N ILE A 727 -14.99 9.90 -8.63
CA ILE A 727 -15.23 9.24 -7.33
C ILE A 727 -15.25 10.25 -6.18
N GLN A 728 -14.40 11.28 -6.21
CA GLN A 728 -14.49 12.41 -5.28
C GLN A 728 -15.90 13.04 -5.27
N LYS A 729 -16.48 13.28 -6.45
CA LYS A 729 -17.84 13.84 -6.57
C LYS A 729 -18.90 12.85 -6.08
N GLU A 730 -18.77 11.57 -6.42
CA GLU A 730 -19.72 10.53 -5.99
C GLU A 730 -19.74 10.30 -4.47
N ASN A 731 -18.56 10.40 -3.84
CA ASN A 731 -18.38 10.26 -2.39
C ASN A 731 -18.67 11.54 -1.59
N SER A 732 -19.15 12.61 -2.23
CA SER A 732 -19.64 13.79 -1.51
C SER A 732 -20.88 13.43 -0.66
N PRO A 733 -21.04 13.93 0.58
CA PRO A 733 -22.29 13.82 1.33
C PRO A 733 -23.39 14.78 0.84
N LEU A 734 -23.04 15.72 -0.04
CA LEU A 734 -23.94 16.65 -0.72
C LEU A 734 -24.41 16.07 -2.05
N ALA A 735 -25.68 16.30 -2.39
CA ALA A 735 -26.27 15.94 -3.67
C ALA A 735 -25.89 16.94 -4.77
N ASP A 736 -25.78 18.22 -4.41
CA ASP A 736 -25.45 19.29 -5.36
C ASP A 736 -24.81 20.51 -4.66
N LEU A 737 -23.98 21.23 -5.40
CA LEU A 737 -23.42 22.54 -5.06
C LEU A 737 -23.51 23.42 -6.30
N LYS A 738 -24.38 24.43 -6.25
CA LYS A 738 -24.71 25.25 -7.41
C LYS A 738 -24.44 26.72 -7.14
N ILE A 739 -23.82 27.39 -8.11
CA ILE A 739 -23.66 28.85 -8.12
C ILE A 739 -24.70 29.41 -9.09
N ASP A 740 -25.61 30.23 -8.58
CA ASP A 740 -26.73 30.84 -9.29
C ASP A 740 -26.69 32.37 -9.15
N GLY A 741 -27.46 33.08 -9.97
CA GLY A 741 -27.71 34.51 -9.80
C GLY A 741 -26.47 35.40 -9.87
N ILE A 742 -25.49 35.02 -10.71
CA ILE A 742 -24.23 35.77 -10.86
C ILE A 742 -24.52 37.10 -11.57
N ASP A 743 -24.39 38.21 -10.83
CA ASP A 743 -24.42 39.58 -11.32
C ASP A 743 -23.00 40.17 -11.29
N LEU A 744 -22.27 40.02 -12.40
CA LEU A 744 -20.91 40.55 -12.54
C LEU A 744 -20.87 42.09 -12.53
N LYS A 745 -21.99 42.76 -12.87
CA LYS A 745 -22.06 44.22 -12.98
C LYS A 745 -22.21 44.85 -11.60
N ASN A 746 -23.15 44.35 -10.80
CA ASN A 746 -23.46 44.90 -9.48
C ASN A 746 -22.74 44.18 -8.33
N GLY A 747 -22.13 43.03 -8.61
CA GLY A 747 -21.33 42.26 -7.66
C GLY A 747 -22.18 41.42 -6.72
N GLY A 748 -22.61 40.26 -7.18
CA GLY A 748 -23.36 39.31 -6.35
C GLY A 748 -23.51 37.92 -6.98
N ALA A 749 -23.53 36.88 -6.16
CA ALA A 749 -23.90 35.51 -6.54
C ALA A 749 -24.59 34.81 -5.37
N LYS A 750 -25.21 33.67 -5.66
CA LYS A 750 -25.85 32.83 -4.65
C LYS A 750 -25.34 31.40 -4.79
N VAL A 751 -24.83 30.84 -3.70
CA VAL A 751 -24.43 29.44 -3.64
C VAL A 751 -25.51 28.63 -2.95
N ARG A 752 -26.06 27.62 -3.63
CA ARG A 752 -27.03 26.66 -3.08
C ARG A 752 -26.31 25.34 -2.78
N ILE A 753 -26.43 24.88 -1.55
CA ILE A 753 -25.83 23.64 -1.03
C ILE A 753 -26.96 22.67 -0.70
N THR A 754 -27.01 21.53 -1.39
CA THR A 754 -28.11 20.56 -1.25
C THR A 754 -27.61 19.27 -0.59
N PRO A 755 -28.07 18.90 0.62
CA PRO A 755 -27.68 17.64 1.25
C PRO A 755 -28.27 16.44 0.50
N LYS A 756 -27.60 15.28 0.59
CA LYS A 756 -28.21 14.01 0.15
C LYS A 756 -29.42 13.65 1.02
N PRO A 757 -30.41 12.91 0.49
CA PRO A 757 -31.49 12.36 1.30
C PRO A 757 -30.95 11.32 2.29
N VAL A 758 -31.71 10.99 3.33
CA VAL A 758 -31.31 10.05 4.39
C VAL A 758 -30.96 8.65 3.84
N ASN A 759 -31.59 8.24 2.75
CA ASN A 759 -31.30 6.98 2.03
C ASN A 759 -30.22 7.12 0.94
N GLY A 760 -29.52 8.26 0.86
CA GLY A 760 -28.40 8.48 -0.05
C GLY A 760 -27.12 7.72 0.35
N TYR A 761 -26.08 7.81 -0.49
CA TYR A 761 -24.77 7.20 -0.24
C TYR A 761 -23.62 8.02 -0.85
N PRO A 762 -22.52 8.29 -0.11
CA PRO A 762 -22.45 8.24 1.35
C PRO A 762 -23.37 9.29 1.98
N VAL A 763 -23.63 9.19 3.29
CA VAL A 763 -24.49 10.13 4.00
C VAL A 763 -24.10 10.25 5.46
N TYR A 764 -23.95 11.49 5.94
CA TYR A 764 -23.64 11.85 7.32
C TYR A 764 -23.90 13.35 7.51
N SER A 765 -23.92 13.82 8.76
CA SER A 765 -24.16 15.23 9.09
C SER A 765 -22.91 16.10 8.91
N LEU A 766 -23.08 17.33 8.44
CA LEU A 766 -21.99 18.29 8.24
C LEU A 766 -22.02 19.36 9.34
N LYS A 767 -21.11 19.26 10.32
CA LYS A 767 -20.98 20.18 11.46
C LYS A 767 -19.66 20.95 11.38
N GLY A 768 -19.70 22.28 11.52
CA GLY A 768 -18.51 23.14 11.48
C GLY A 768 -17.88 23.31 10.09
N TYR A 769 -18.62 22.98 9.04
CA TYR A 769 -18.15 23.10 7.66
C TYR A 769 -18.12 24.57 7.23
N THR A 770 -17.30 24.88 6.23
CA THR A 770 -17.25 26.20 5.60
C THR A 770 -17.48 26.10 4.10
N LEU A 771 -18.01 27.17 3.52
CA LEU A 771 -18.06 27.40 2.08
C LEU A 771 -16.95 28.39 1.73
N GLU A 772 -16.04 27.98 0.86
CA GLU A 772 -15.08 28.86 0.22
C GLU A 772 -15.58 29.22 -1.18
N PHE A 773 -15.60 30.51 -1.49
CA PHE A 773 -15.96 31.03 -2.79
C PHE A 773 -14.79 31.87 -3.31
N THR A 774 -14.25 31.51 -4.47
CA THR A 774 -13.05 32.14 -5.02
C THR A 774 -13.26 32.50 -6.49
N MET A 775 -12.77 33.66 -6.91
CA MET A 775 -12.73 34.08 -8.31
C MET A 775 -11.28 34.21 -8.76
N TYR A 776 -11.02 33.72 -9.97
CA TYR A 776 -9.70 33.68 -10.55
C TYR A 776 -9.67 34.46 -11.87
N ASP A 777 -8.50 35.03 -12.18
CA ASP A 777 -8.20 35.54 -13.52
C ASP A 777 -7.78 34.42 -14.48
N LYS A 778 -7.38 34.78 -15.71
CA LYS A 778 -6.94 33.81 -16.73
C LYS A 778 -5.62 33.12 -16.39
N GLN A 779 -4.82 33.69 -15.50
CA GLN A 779 -3.55 33.14 -15.05
C GLN A 779 -3.72 32.22 -13.83
N GLY A 780 -4.92 32.19 -13.23
CA GLY A 780 -5.22 31.42 -12.03
C GLY A 780 -4.91 32.17 -10.74
N GLU A 781 -4.65 33.48 -10.80
CA GLU A 781 -4.45 34.30 -9.62
C GLU A 781 -5.79 34.64 -8.98
N ILE A 782 -5.81 34.69 -7.64
CA ILE A 782 -7.02 34.97 -6.86
C ILE A 782 -7.35 36.47 -6.97
N LEU A 783 -8.47 36.79 -7.63
CA LEU A 783 -9.01 38.15 -7.67
C LEU A 783 -9.90 38.46 -6.46
N PHE A 784 -10.62 37.46 -5.98
CA PHE A 784 -11.53 37.57 -4.86
C PHE A 784 -11.66 36.23 -4.17
N SER A 785 -11.67 36.20 -2.84
CA SER A 785 -12.00 35.01 -2.07
C SER A 785 -12.80 35.39 -0.83
N LYS A 786 -13.78 34.55 -0.49
CA LYS A 786 -14.63 34.73 0.68
C LYS A 786 -14.98 33.38 1.28
N THR A 787 -14.83 33.28 2.59
CA THR A 787 -15.20 32.08 3.37
C THR A 787 -16.42 32.36 4.22
N HIS A 788 -17.37 31.42 4.25
CA HIS A 788 -18.59 31.48 5.04
C HIS A 788 -18.74 30.23 5.90
N SER A 789 -18.95 30.39 7.20
CA SER A 789 -19.35 29.27 8.06
C SER A 789 -20.74 28.78 7.66
N LEU A 790 -20.88 27.46 7.52
CA LEU A 790 -22.16 26.84 7.21
C LEU A 790 -22.89 26.46 8.50
N PRO A 791 -24.25 26.50 8.49
CA PRO A 791 -25.02 25.90 9.57
C PRO A 791 -24.79 24.39 9.61
N HIS A 792 -25.26 23.75 10.68
CA HIS A 792 -25.31 22.29 10.73
C HIS A 792 -26.26 21.78 9.63
N ILE A 793 -25.71 21.09 8.63
CA ILE A 793 -26.47 20.51 7.53
C ILE A 793 -26.70 19.03 7.83
N VAL A 794 -27.97 18.65 7.93
CA VAL A 794 -28.40 17.26 8.17
C VAL A 794 -28.85 16.58 6.87
N PRO A 795 -28.65 15.26 6.74
CA PRO A 795 -29.22 14.49 5.64
C PRO A 795 -30.73 14.70 5.47
N GLY A 796 -31.18 14.88 4.23
CA GLY A 796 -32.58 15.16 3.91
C GLY A 796 -33.09 16.54 4.33
N GLY A 797 -32.23 17.41 4.88
CA GLY A 797 -32.56 18.80 5.19
C GLY A 797 -32.85 19.65 3.96
N LYS A 798 -33.41 20.85 4.18
CA LYS A 798 -33.62 21.82 3.10
C LYS A 798 -32.26 22.33 2.57
N PRO A 799 -32.17 22.69 1.27
CA PRO A 799 -30.97 23.33 0.74
C PRO A 799 -30.60 24.60 1.53
N THR A 800 -29.31 24.77 1.80
CA THR A 800 -28.76 25.99 2.39
C THR A 800 -28.35 26.95 1.29
N GLU A 801 -28.71 28.22 1.41
CA GLU A 801 -28.39 29.24 0.41
C GLU A 801 -27.52 30.34 1.04
N VAL A 802 -26.39 30.66 0.40
CA VAL A 802 -25.44 31.66 0.87
C VAL A 802 -25.31 32.75 -0.20
N ALA A 803 -25.60 33.98 0.19
CA ALA A 803 -25.36 35.15 -0.67
C ALA A 803 -23.89 35.57 -0.59
N ILE A 804 -23.29 35.81 -1.75
CA ILE A 804 -21.90 36.23 -1.90
C ILE A 804 -21.89 37.57 -2.63
N ASP A 805 -21.55 38.63 -1.91
CA ASP A 805 -21.40 39.97 -2.47
C ASP A 805 -19.91 40.37 -2.55
N TRP A 806 -19.55 41.13 -3.59
CA TRP A 806 -18.21 41.69 -3.80
C TRP A 806 -18.30 43.10 -4.40
N GLN A 807 -17.16 43.79 -4.51
CA GLN A 807 -17.12 45.17 -5.02
C GLN A 807 -17.63 45.25 -6.46
N ARG A 808 -18.33 46.36 -6.79
CA ARG A 808 -18.81 46.62 -8.14
C ARG A 808 -17.62 46.75 -9.12
N TYR A 809 -17.79 46.21 -10.32
CA TYR A 809 -16.83 46.33 -11.44
C TYR A 809 -15.48 45.61 -11.26
N MET A 810 -15.47 44.35 -10.81
CA MET A 810 -14.29 43.49 -11.00
C MET A 810 -14.17 43.12 -12.49
N THR A 811 -12.97 43.26 -13.07
CA THR A 811 -12.68 42.93 -14.47
C THR A 811 -11.63 41.83 -14.54
N GLY A 812 -11.55 41.12 -15.68
CA GLY A 812 -10.55 40.06 -15.88
C GLY A 812 -10.86 38.71 -15.22
N MET A 813 -12.09 38.50 -14.74
CA MET A 813 -12.49 37.22 -14.13
C MET A 813 -12.69 36.14 -15.19
N ALA A 814 -11.97 35.03 -15.06
CA ALA A 814 -12.04 33.90 -15.97
C ALA A 814 -12.84 32.73 -15.40
N GLN A 815 -12.82 32.52 -14.08
CA GLN A 815 -13.50 31.40 -13.42
C GLN A 815 -13.98 31.77 -12.02
N ILE A 816 -15.16 31.27 -11.64
CA ILE A 816 -15.66 31.25 -10.28
C ILE A 816 -15.59 29.82 -9.77
N HIS A 817 -15.11 29.63 -8.55
CA HIS A 817 -15.03 28.36 -7.86
C HIS A 817 -15.75 28.44 -6.52
N ALA A 818 -16.48 27.37 -6.17
CA ALA A 818 -17.05 27.20 -4.85
C ALA A 818 -16.73 25.81 -4.32
N ALA A 819 -16.27 25.73 -3.07
CA ALA A 819 -15.94 24.48 -2.39
C ALA A 819 -16.52 24.45 -0.98
N VAL A 820 -17.06 23.30 -0.59
CA VAL A 820 -17.48 23.01 0.77
C VAL A 820 -16.35 22.25 1.47
N ILE A 821 -15.79 22.86 2.51
CA ILE A 821 -14.60 22.40 3.22
C ILE A 821 -14.99 21.86 4.60
N SER A 822 -14.48 20.68 4.95
CA SER A 822 -14.67 20.08 6.27
C SER A 822 -13.84 20.83 7.34
N PRO A 823 -14.18 20.70 8.64
CA PRO A 823 -13.42 21.34 9.73
C PRO A 823 -11.92 21.01 9.76
N ASN A 824 -11.53 19.83 9.28
CA ASN A 824 -10.15 19.40 9.14
C ASN A 824 -9.50 19.76 7.78
N GLY A 825 -10.12 20.64 7.00
CA GLY A 825 -9.49 21.30 5.84
C GLY A 825 -9.54 20.55 4.51
N TYR A 826 -10.46 19.61 4.32
CA TYR A 826 -10.59 18.86 3.07
C TYR A 826 -11.82 19.26 2.28
N ILE A 827 -11.67 19.32 0.96
CA ILE A 827 -12.78 19.55 0.03
C ILE A 827 -13.71 18.33 0.07
N ARG A 828 -15.00 18.56 0.32
CA ARG A 828 -16.04 17.53 0.33
C ARG A 828 -16.99 17.62 -0.86
N HIS A 829 -17.15 18.82 -1.39
CA HIS A 829 -17.80 19.05 -2.67
C HIS A 829 -17.24 20.34 -3.27
N GLN A 830 -17.17 20.40 -4.60
CA GLN A 830 -16.72 21.60 -5.29
C GLN A 830 -17.40 21.74 -6.65
N THR A 831 -17.49 22.97 -7.14
CA THR A 831 -17.99 23.30 -8.47
C THR A 831 -17.25 24.51 -9.00
N SER A 832 -17.12 24.60 -10.32
CA SER A 832 -16.54 25.76 -11.00
C SER A 832 -17.43 26.19 -12.15
N ILE A 833 -17.53 27.50 -12.35
CA ILE A 833 -18.16 28.12 -13.51
C ILE A 833 -17.09 28.92 -14.25
N SER A 834 -16.76 28.49 -15.46
CA SER A 834 -15.94 29.29 -16.37
C SER A 834 -16.77 30.46 -16.88
N LEU A 835 -16.19 31.66 -16.86
CA LEU A 835 -16.79 32.88 -17.41
C LEU A 835 -16.28 33.17 -18.81
N GLU A 836 -15.07 32.70 -19.13
CA GLU A 836 -14.41 32.89 -20.42
C GLU A 836 -13.94 31.55 -21.02
N LEU A 837 -13.59 31.59 -22.31
CA LEU A 837 -12.92 30.49 -23.00
C LEU A 837 -11.51 30.30 -22.42
N PRO A 838 -10.97 29.07 -22.39
CA PRO A 838 -9.58 28.85 -21.98
C PRO A 838 -8.59 29.60 -22.88
N GLU A 839 -7.43 29.94 -22.33
CA GLU A 839 -6.36 30.54 -23.12
C GLU A 839 -5.83 29.59 -24.19
N LYS A 840 -5.21 30.16 -25.23
CA LYS A 840 -4.52 29.39 -26.26
C LYS A 840 -3.35 28.62 -25.64
N THR A 841 -3.39 27.29 -25.74
CA THR A 841 -2.27 26.42 -25.35
C THR A 841 -1.15 26.38 -26.41
N SER A 842 -0.05 25.70 -26.12
CA SER A 842 1.09 25.51 -27.01
C SER A 842 1.58 24.07 -26.97
N ILE A 843 1.95 23.53 -28.14
CA ILE A 843 2.62 22.23 -28.26
C ILE A 843 4.07 22.37 -27.83
N LEU A 844 4.47 21.63 -26.79
CA LEU A 844 5.81 21.62 -26.24
C LEU A 844 6.72 20.66 -27.04
N ALA A 845 6.22 19.46 -27.34
CA ALA A 845 6.96 18.43 -28.07
C ALA A 845 6.00 17.47 -28.80
N ILE A 846 6.50 16.81 -29.85
CA ILE A 846 5.84 15.66 -30.47
C ILE A 846 6.86 14.53 -30.52
N GLU A 847 6.56 13.43 -29.84
CA GLU A 847 7.32 12.19 -29.93
C GLU A 847 6.67 11.32 -31.01
N LYS A 848 7.48 10.65 -31.82
CA LYS A 848 7.02 9.83 -32.94
C LYS A 848 7.21 8.35 -32.62
N GLY A 849 6.33 7.53 -33.16
CA GLY A 849 6.46 6.08 -33.17
C GLY A 849 5.71 5.46 -34.36
N HIS A 850 5.64 4.13 -34.38
CA HIS A 850 5.14 3.32 -35.48
C HIS A 850 3.63 3.50 -35.62
N GLY A 851 3.23 4.33 -36.58
CA GLY A 851 1.84 4.74 -36.76
C GLY A 851 1.27 5.47 -35.54
N THR A 852 2.13 6.05 -34.70
CA THR A 852 1.72 6.74 -33.48
C THR A 852 2.50 8.04 -33.28
N VAL A 853 1.87 9.00 -32.61
CA VAL A 853 2.58 10.17 -32.07
C VAL A 853 2.08 10.50 -30.68
N ARG A 854 2.94 11.05 -29.82
CA ARG A 854 2.55 11.63 -28.53
C ARG A 854 2.77 13.14 -28.55
N VAL A 855 1.68 13.89 -28.44
CA VAL A 855 1.69 15.35 -28.45
C VAL A 855 1.69 15.87 -27.01
N HIS A 856 2.79 16.50 -26.59
CA HIS A 856 2.92 17.15 -25.28
C HIS A 856 2.55 18.62 -25.37
N TYR A 857 1.79 19.14 -24.40
CA TYR A 857 1.31 20.53 -24.42
C TYR A 857 1.35 21.20 -23.06
N ARG A 858 1.27 22.53 -23.05
CA ARG A 858 1.22 23.34 -21.83
C ARG A 858 -0.22 23.38 -21.28
N PRO A 859 -0.50 22.92 -20.06
CA PRO A 859 -1.81 23.14 -19.46
C PRO A 859 -2.06 24.64 -19.24
N VAL A 860 -3.30 25.07 -19.42
CA VAL A 860 -3.77 26.45 -19.19
C VAL A 860 -4.84 26.45 -18.10
N PHE A 861 -4.87 27.49 -17.27
CA PHE A 861 -5.85 27.62 -16.20
C PHE A 861 -7.29 27.67 -16.77
N GLY A 862 -8.24 27.13 -16.02
CA GLY A 862 -9.66 27.14 -16.40
C GLY A 862 -10.06 26.19 -17.53
N ALA A 863 -9.14 25.35 -18.02
CA ALA A 863 -9.46 24.24 -18.93
C ALA A 863 -9.83 22.97 -18.16
N ASP A 864 -10.92 22.33 -18.57
CA ASP A 864 -11.39 21.06 -17.98
C ASP A 864 -10.78 19.85 -18.71
N THR A 865 -10.60 19.97 -20.03
CA THR A 865 -10.10 18.90 -20.91
C THR A 865 -9.33 19.47 -22.10
N TYR A 866 -8.57 18.62 -22.78
CA TYR A 866 -7.83 18.93 -24.01
C TYR A 866 -8.13 17.88 -25.07
N TYR A 867 -8.03 18.25 -26.35
CA TYR A 867 -7.94 17.28 -27.45
C TYR A 867 -6.97 17.78 -28.53
N VAL A 868 -6.43 16.85 -29.31
CA VAL A 868 -5.60 17.15 -30.47
C VAL A 868 -6.48 17.11 -31.71
N ALA A 869 -6.53 18.21 -32.47
CA ALA A 869 -7.03 18.20 -33.84
C ALA A 869 -5.84 17.97 -34.78
N TYR A 870 -6.01 17.08 -35.75
CA TYR A 870 -4.97 16.76 -36.70
C TYR A 870 -5.54 16.57 -38.10
N ALA A 871 -4.81 17.04 -39.11
CA ALA A 871 -5.20 16.91 -40.51
C ALA A 871 -4.11 16.21 -41.30
N ASP A 872 -4.52 15.35 -42.23
CA ASP A 872 -3.62 14.66 -43.16
C ASP A 872 -3.15 15.59 -44.29
N GLY A 873 -2.27 15.10 -45.17
CA GLY A 873 -1.71 15.89 -46.27
C GLY A 873 -2.75 16.35 -47.30
N LYS A 874 -3.97 15.79 -47.25
CA LYS A 874 -5.13 16.13 -48.09
C LYS A 874 -6.10 17.07 -47.39
N GLY A 875 -5.82 17.44 -46.13
CA GLY A 875 -6.65 18.33 -45.32
C GLY A 875 -7.85 17.66 -44.66
N LEU A 876 -7.89 16.32 -44.58
CA LEU A 876 -8.96 15.63 -43.85
C LEU A 876 -8.74 15.80 -42.33
N GLU A 877 -9.59 16.61 -41.71
CA GLU A 877 -9.51 16.88 -40.28
C GLU A 877 -10.07 15.72 -39.42
N ARG A 878 -9.32 15.38 -38.39
CA ARG A 878 -9.66 14.40 -37.36
C ARG A 878 -9.39 15.00 -35.98
N LYS A 879 -9.91 14.35 -34.93
CA LYS A 879 -9.69 14.75 -33.54
C LYS A 879 -9.46 13.52 -32.66
N SER A 880 -8.65 13.69 -31.62
CA SER A 880 -8.48 12.71 -30.56
C SER A 880 -9.69 12.68 -29.62
N ASP A 881 -9.71 11.68 -28.74
CA ASP A 881 -10.50 11.73 -27.51
C ASP A 881 -10.03 12.87 -26.61
N THR A 882 -10.90 13.27 -25.67
CA THR A 882 -10.57 14.29 -24.69
C THR A 882 -9.75 13.69 -23.54
N SER A 883 -8.74 14.43 -23.11
CA SER A 883 -7.84 14.04 -22.03
C SER A 883 -7.80 15.11 -20.93
N THR A 884 -7.58 14.67 -19.70
CA THR A 884 -7.24 15.56 -18.57
C THR A 884 -5.74 15.61 -18.29
N THR A 885 -4.93 14.96 -19.12
CA THR A 885 -3.48 14.85 -18.93
C THR A 885 -2.73 15.96 -19.68
N HIS A 886 -1.40 15.92 -19.64
CA HIS A 886 -0.52 16.90 -20.29
C HIS A 886 0.07 16.41 -21.63
N SER A 887 -0.40 15.27 -22.12
CA SER A 887 0.01 14.71 -23.39
C SER A 887 -1.06 13.76 -23.95
N ILE A 888 -1.26 13.76 -25.26
CA ILE A 888 -2.21 12.85 -25.92
C ILE A 888 -1.48 11.99 -26.94
N GLU A 889 -1.70 10.69 -26.88
CA GLU A 889 -1.24 9.73 -27.87
C GLU A 889 -2.28 9.58 -28.98
N ILE A 890 -1.85 9.77 -30.23
CA ILE A 890 -2.63 9.52 -31.44
C ILE A 890 -2.09 8.25 -32.07
N LYS A 891 -2.99 7.33 -32.41
CA LYS A 891 -2.67 6.02 -32.98
C LYS A 891 -3.23 5.89 -34.39
N ASP A 892 -2.87 4.80 -35.07
CA ASP A 892 -3.37 4.41 -36.38
C ASP A 892 -3.12 5.49 -37.46
N LEU A 893 -1.97 6.16 -37.37
CA LEU A 893 -1.49 7.11 -38.38
C LEU A 893 -0.72 6.37 -39.47
N ASP A 894 -0.83 6.83 -40.72
CA ASP A 894 0.00 6.33 -41.81
C ASP A 894 1.44 6.87 -41.66
N PRO A 895 2.47 6.03 -41.50
CA PRO A 895 3.87 6.47 -41.38
C PRO A 895 4.39 7.25 -42.59
N GLU A 896 3.81 7.04 -43.78
CA GLU A 896 4.22 7.73 -45.01
C GLU A 896 3.59 9.12 -45.14
N GLU A 897 2.53 9.39 -44.38
CA GLU A 897 1.76 10.63 -44.43
C GLU A 897 2.23 11.66 -43.40
N GLU A 898 2.17 12.92 -43.80
CA GLU A 898 2.47 14.05 -42.92
C GLU A 898 1.19 14.63 -42.34
N TYR A 899 1.18 14.82 -41.01
CA TYR A 899 0.03 15.29 -40.27
C TYR A 899 0.33 16.63 -39.60
N ALA A 900 -0.63 17.55 -39.70
CA ALA A 900 -0.62 18.85 -39.06
C ALA A 900 -1.38 18.77 -37.72
N PHE A 901 -0.68 18.90 -36.59
CA PHE A 901 -1.25 18.77 -35.24
C PHE A 901 -1.48 20.13 -34.57
N SER A 902 -2.63 20.29 -33.91
CA SER A 902 -2.95 21.42 -33.03
C SER A 902 -3.68 20.93 -31.78
N VAL A 903 -3.49 21.63 -30.66
CA VAL A 903 -4.13 21.29 -29.38
C VAL A 903 -5.18 22.35 -29.05
N ILE A 904 -6.35 21.88 -28.62
CA ILE A 904 -7.47 22.71 -28.22
C ILE A 904 -7.78 22.43 -26.75
N ALA A 905 -7.78 23.47 -25.92
CA ALA A 905 -8.27 23.40 -24.55
C ALA A 905 -9.79 23.65 -24.52
N GLN A 906 -10.51 22.97 -23.63
CA GLN A 906 -11.96 23.08 -23.54
C GLN A 906 -12.43 23.21 -22.09
N ASN A 907 -13.44 24.06 -21.87
CA ASN A 907 -14.20 24.13 -20.64
C ASN A 907 -15.70 24.29 -20.92
N SER A 908 -16.51 24.50 -19.88
CA SER A 908 -17.96 24.71 -19.99
C SER A 908 -18.40 25.90 -20.88
N LYS A 909 -17.54 26.89 -21.16
CA LYS A 909 -17.84 28.01 -22.08
C LYS A 909 -17.54 27.69 -23.54
N GLY A 910 -16.69 26.71 -23.80
CA GLY A 910 -16.34 26.29 -25.14
C GLY A 910 -14.86 25.99 -25.29
N LYS A 911 -14.38 26.19 -26.51
CA LYS A 911 -13.04 25.79 -26.95
C LYS A 911 -12.13 27.02 -27.06
N SER A 912 -10.87 26.85 -26.69
CA SER A 912 -9.84 27.84 -26.96
C SER A 912 -9.62 28.01 -28.47
N VAL A 913 -8.93 29.08 -28.85
CA VAL A 913 -8.26 29.11 -30.15
C VAL A 913 -7.27 27.92 -30.20
N PRO A 914 -7.17 27.18 -31.31
CA PRO A 914 -6.17 26.13 -31.45
C PRO A 914 -4.76 26.65 -31.21
N SER A 915 -3.88 25.78 -30.70
CA SER A 915 -2.45 26.06 -30.62
C SER A 915 -1.87 26.41 -32.00
N GLY A 916 -0.63 26.89 -32.05
CA GLY A 916 0.13 26.85 -33.30
C GLY A 916 0.21 25.41 -33.82
N THR A 917 0.07 25.23 -35.13
CA THR A 917 0.19 23.92 -35.78
C THR A 917 1.64 23.47 -35.79
N ARG A 918 1.89 22.19 -35.51
CA ARG A 918 3.17 21.54 -35.76
C ARG A 918 2.95 20.34 -36.66
N THR A 919 3.75 20.26 -37.70
CA THR A 919 3.62 19.23 -38.73
C THR A 919 4.70 18.17 -38.53
N THR A 920 4.32 16.90 -38.57
CA THR A 920 5.28 15.78 -38.54
C THR A 920 4.66 14.49 -39.09
N LYS A 921 5.50 13.51 -39.39
CA LYS A 921 5.08 12.14 -39.74
C LYS A 921 5.23 11.23 -38.53
N ALA A 922 4.40 10.19 -38.46
CA ALA A 922 4.80 9.00 -37.71
C ALA A 922 6.07 8.41 -38.37
N ASN A 923 6.90 7.68 -37.63
CA ASN A 923 8.09 7.00 -38.19
C ASN A 923 7.93 5.48 -38.06
N ALA A 924 8.91 4.71 -38.52
CA ALA A 924 8.93 3.25 -38.37
C ALA A 924 9.35 2.79 -36.95
N ASP A 925 9.91 3.71 -36.16
CA ASP A 925 10.44 3.47 -34.82
C ASP A 925 9.32 3.24 -33.81
N VAL A 926 9.58 2.61 -32.66
CA VAL A 926 8.56 2.49 -31.61
C VAL A 926 8.45 3.78 -30.78
N LEU A 927 7.28 4.08 -30.21
CA LEU A 927 7.09 5.27 -29.38
C LEU A 927 7.94 5.19 -28.08
N PRO A 928 8.64 6.25 -27.65
CA PRO A 928 9.40 6.22 -26.40
C PRO A 928 8.51 5.99 -25.17
N PRO A 929 9.07 5.39 -24.10
CA PRO A 929 8.36 5.26 -22.83
C PRO A 929 7.87 6.61 -22.29
N MET A 930 6.68 6.61 -21.70
CA MET A 930 6.24 7.69 -20.83
C MET A 930 7.05 7.63 -19.54
N ILE A 931 7.66 8.74 -19.12
CA ILE A 931 8.25 8.83 -17.78
C ILE A 931 7.14 9.24 -16.81
N TRP A 932 6.79 8.35 -15.88
CA TRP A 932 5.77 8.61 -14.87
C TRP A 932 6.28 9.55 -13.79
N ASP A 933 7.49 9.30 -13.28
CA ASP A 933 8.12 10.11 -12.24
C ASP A 933 9.65 9.98 -12.28
N ALA A 934 10.37 10.99 -11.82
CA ALA A 934 11.82 10.94 -11.69
C ALA A 934 12.32 11.78 -10.51
N PHE A 935 13.04 11.15 -9.59
CA PHE A 935 13.51 11.82 -8.38
C PHE A 935 14.81 11.25 -7.81
N LEU A 936 15.47 12.06 -6.97
CA LEU A 936 16.62 11.64 -6.19
C LEU A 936 16.18 11.15 -4.81
N SER A 937 16.68 9.98 -4.43
CA SER A 937 16.51 9.36 -3.12
C SER A 937 17.73 8.53 -2.76
N ASP A 938 18.25 8.69 -1.54
CA ASP A 938 19.38 7.90 -1.02
C ASP A 938 20.62 7.90 -1.91
N GLY A 939 20.93 9.05 -2.52
CA GLY A 939 22.05 9.21 -3.45
C GLY A 939 21.87 8.49 -4.79
N LYS A 940 20.63 8.10 -5.13
CA LYS A 940 20.28 7.39 -6.35
C LYS A 940 19.23 8.17 -7.14
N LEU A 941 19.28 8.03 -8.46
CA LEU A 941 18.27 8.51 -9.40
C LEU A 941 17.25 7.39 -9.62
N VAL A 942 16.00 7.65 -9.23
CA VAL A 942 14.87 6.75 -9.48
C VAL A 942 14.09 7.28 -10.68
N VAL A 943 13.85 6.41 -11.66
CA VAL A 943 13.07 6.76 -12.86
C VAL A 943 11.99 5.72 -13.06
N GLY A 944 10.73 6.17 -12.97
CA GLY A 944 9.55 5.38 -13.26
C GLY A 944 9.05 5.60 -14.68
N TYR A 945 8.71 4.54 -15.41
CA TYR A 945 8.32 4.66 -16.81
C TYR A 945 7.33 3.58 -17.26
N SER A 946 6.64 3.83 -18.37
CA SER A 946 5.73 2.87 -18.99
C SER A 946 6.49 1.71 -19.63
N GLY A 947 5.90 0.52 -19.62
CA GLY A 947 6.48 -0.68 -20.26
C GLY A 947 5.46 -1.44 -21.10
N ALA A 948 5.97 -2.17 -22.10
CA ALA A 948 5.19 -3.01 -23.00
C ALA A 948 5.73 -4.46 -23.04
N PRO A 949 4.93 -5.45 -23.50
CA PRO A 949 5.38 -6.84 -23.55
C PRO A 949 6.63 -7.06 -24.41
N ASP A 950 6.73 -6.35 -25.54
CA ASP A 950 7.78 -6.47 -26.56
C ASP A 950 9.07 -5.69 -26.24
N ASP A 951 9.08 -4.91 -25.15
CA ASP A 951 10.26 -4.18 -24.69
C ASP A 951 11.34 -5.16 -24.20
N VAL A 952 12.58 -4.95 -24.66
CA VAL A 952 13.77 -5.76 -24.39
C VAL A 952 14.78 -5.02 -23.51
N GLU A 953 14.99 -3.73 -23.75
CA GLU A 953 15.96 -2.90 -23.03
C GLU A 953 15.44 -1.46 -22.95
N TYR A 954 15.70 -0.78 -21.83
CA TYR A 954 15.53 0.65 -21.67
C TYR A 954 16.87 1.31 -21.47
N ILE A 955 17.03 2.50 -22.07
CA ILE A 955 18.24 3.30 -21.95
C ILE A 955 17.83 4.67 -21.41
N VAL A 956 18.36 5.01 -20.25
CA VAL A 956 18.15 6.29 -19.56
C VAL A 956 19.37 7.16 -19.76
N LYS A 957 19.19 8.43 -20.14
CA LYS A 957 20.24 9.46 -20.13
C LYS A 957 19.89 10.54 -19.11
N TYR A 958 20.90 11.03 -18.39
CA TYR A 958 20.71 12.03 -17.33
C TYR A 958 21.82 13.09 -17.34
N GLY A 959 21.50 14.28 -16.81
CA GLY A 959 22.40 15.43 -16.80
C GLY A 959 21.82 16.67 -16.12
N LEU A 960 22.59 17.76 -16.13
CA LEU A 960 22.26 19.02 -15.43
C LEU A 960 21.35 19.95 -16.24
N ARG A 961 21.25 19.76 -17.55
CA ARG A 961 20.47 20.58 -18.48
C ARG A 961 19.71 19.70 -19.46
N ASP A 962 18.54 20.14 -19.88
CA ASP A 962 17.69 19.45 -20.87
C ASP A 962 18.34 19.26 -22.26
N SER A 963 19.44 19.97 -22.52
CA SER A 963 20.22 19.95 -23.75
C SER A 963 21.53 19.16 -23.64
N TYR A 964 21.93 18.70 -22.45
CA TYR A 964 23.21 18.03 -22.22
C TYR A 964 23.10 16.87 -21.22
N PHE A 965 23.25 15.65 -21.74
CA PHE A 965 23.18 14.40 -20.99
C PHE A 965 24.51 13.62 -21.12
N PRO A 966 25.50 13.88 -20.26
CA PRO A 966 26.81 13.23 -20.35
C PRO A 966 26.77 11.75 -19.97
N TYR A 967 25.76 11.31 -19.22
CA TYR A 967 25.69 9.97 -18.67
C TYR A 967 24.52 9.17 -19.20
N LYS A 968 24.69 7.85 -19.28
CA LYS A 968 23.66 6.88 -19.70
C LYS A 968 23.70 5.63 -18.83
N ASN A 969 22.55 5.00 -18.66
CA ASN A 969 22.41 3.71 -17.98
C ASN A 969 21.40 2.84 -18.74
N SER A 970 21.71 1.56 -18.89
CA SER A 970 20.85 0.56 -19.51
C SER A 970 20.23 -0.35 -18.46
N THR A 971 19.00 -0.78 -18.68
CA THR A 971 18.28 -1.69 -17.79
C THR A 971 17.27 -2.55 -18.57
N ARG A 972 16.97 -3.74 -18.05
CA ARG A 972 15.89 -4.60 -18.54
C ARG A 972 14.68 -4.59 -17.61
N THR A 973 14.78 -3.94 -16.45
CA THR A 973 13.69 -3.85 -15.48
C THR A 973 12.55 -3.02 -16.07
N LYS A 974 11.34 -3.59 -16.10
CA LYS A 974 10.13 -2.89 -16.58
C LYS A 974 9.53 -2.02 -15.47
N GLY A 975 8.96 -0.88 -15.84
CA GLY A 975 8.22 -0.01 -14.91
C GLY A 975 9.08 0.97 -14.09
N MET A 976 10.31 0.60 -13.71
CA MET A 976 11.21 1.46 -12.93
C MET A 976 12.67 1.00 -13.06
N THR A 977 13.59 1.96 -12.97
CA THR A 977 15.02 1.70 -12.70
C THR A 977 15.55 2.61 -11.60
N VAL A 978 16.57 2.13 -10.89
CA VAL A 978 17.34 2.86 -9.90
C VAL A 978 18.79 2.96 -10.38
N ILE A 979 19.35 4.17 -10.42
CA ILE A 979 20.67 4.47 -10.98
C ILE A 979 21.54 5.09 -9.89
N ASP A 980 22.66 4.44 -9.56
CA ASP A 980 23.79 5.10 -8.90
C ASP A 980 24.40 6.05 -9.94
N PHE A 981 24.12 7.35 -9.81
CA PHE A 981 24.46 8.34 -10.84
C PHE A 981 25.89 8.84 -10.70
N GLU A 982 26.49 9.19 -11.82
CA GLU A 982 27.83 9.77 -11.90
C GLU A 982 27.79 11.31 -11.91
N GLY A 983 28.75 11.95 -11.25
CA GLY A 983 28.87 13.41 -11.21
C GLY A 983 27.90 14.10 -10.25
N ASP A 984 27.49 15.32 -10.60
CA ASP A 984 26.55 16.13 -9.83
C ASP A 984 25.11 15.58 -9.91
N ASP A 985 24.30 15.91 -8.91
CA ASP A 985 22.86 15.59 -8.84
C ASP A 985 22.15 15.93 -10.17
N PRO A 986 21.60 14.93 -10.90
CA PRO A 986 20.97 15.20 -12.18
C PRO A 986 19.69 16.01 -12.01
N HIS A 987 19.51 16.97 -12.91
CA HIS A 987 18.30 17.81 -12.97
C HIS A 987 17.33 17.37 -14.07
N PHE A 988 17.82 16.65 -15.08
CA PHE A 988 17.03 16.21 -16.20
C PHE A 988 17.30 14.76 -16.56
N VAL A 989 16.26 14.07 -17.01
CA VAL A 989 16.32 12.69 -17.49
C VAL A 989 15.49 12.53 -18.76
N SER A 990 15.91 11.63 -19.64
CA SER A 990 15.18 11.19 -20.83
C SER A 990 15.43 9.70 -21.05
N ILE A 991 14.46 9.00 -21.63
CA ILE A 991 14.48 7.54 -21.79
C ILE A 991 14.15 7.15 -23.22
N LYS A 992 14.73 6.06 -23.69
CA LYS A 992 14.30 5.34 -24.89
C LYS A 992 14.22 3.84 -24.61
N LYS A 993 13.57 3.10 -25.50
CA LYS A 993 13.42 1.65 -25.40
C LYS A 993 13.86 0.96 -26.69
N LYS A 994 14.31 -0.29 -26.55
CA LYS A 994 14.48 -1.23 -27.66
C LYS A 994 13.45 -2.34 -27.52
N THR A 995 12.86 -2.73 -28.64
CA THR A 995 11.99 -3.89 -28.77
C THR A 995 12.67 -4.94 -29.65
N LYS A 996 12.02 -6.08 -29.86
CA LYS A 996 12.52 -7.10 -30.79
C LYS A 996 12.61 -6.61 -32.25
N THR A 997 11.83 -5.59 -32.62
CA THR A 997 11.63 -5.17 -34.01
C THR A 997 12.12 -3.75 -34.30
N GLY A 998 12.52 -2.99 -33.28
CA GLY A 998 12.99 -1.61 -33.47
C GLY A 998 13.47 -0.95 -32.17
N GLU A 999 13.81 0.34 -32.28
CA GLU A 999 14.22 1.18 -31.15
C GLU A 999 13.41 2.48 -31.19
N SER A 1000 13.14 3.10 -30.04
CA SER A 1000 12.48 4.41 -30.00
C SER A 1000 13.47 5.57 -30.13
N ASP A 1001 12.96 6.71 -30.57
CA ASP A 1001 13.58 8.00 -30.30
C ASP A 1001 13.70 8.24 -28.77
N TRP A 1002 14.45 9.27 -28.37
CA TRP A 1002 14.49 9.71 -26.98
C TRP A 1002 13.19 10.41 -26.58
N SER A 1003 12.67 10.10 -25.39
CA SER A 1003 11.57 10.83 -24.79
C SER A 1003 11.93 12.31 -24.59
N LYS A 1004 10.91 13.16 -24.51
CA LYS A 1004 11.01 14.52 -24.00
C LYS A 1004 11.72 14.49 -22.63
N PRO A 1005 12.75 15.31 -22.41
CA PRO A 1005 13.35 15.46 -21.10
C PRO A 1005 12.34 15.89 -20.04
N ILE A 1006 12.43 15.31 -18.84
CA ILE A 1006 11.68 15.75 -17.67
C ILE A 1006 12.64 16.14 -16.54
N HIS A 1007 12.14 16.98 -15.63
CA HIS A 1007 12.90 17.44 -14.47
C HIS A 1007 12.97 16.34 -13.39
N VAL A 1008 14.13 16.20 -12.77
CA VAL A 1008 14.37 15.32 -11.61
C VAL A 1008 14.33 16.18 -10.36
N TYR A 1009 13.49 15.83 -9.38
CA TYR A 1009 13.44 16.53 -8.10
C TYR A 1009 14.04 15.70 -6.98
N THR A 1010 14.55 16.35 -5.94
CA THR A 1010 14.99 15.64 -4.73
C THR A 1010 13.81 15.43 -3.81
N ILE A 1011 13.57 14.19 -3.37
CA ILE A 1011 12.67 13.95 -2.23
C ILE A 1011 13.42 14.41 -0.98
N ARG A 1012 13.24 15.69 -0.62
CA ARG A 1012 13.70 16.18 0.67
C ARG A 1012 12.72 15.68 1.72
N ASN A 1013 13.22 15.07 2.79
CA ASN A 1013 12.45 14.66 3.99
C ASN A 1013 11.82 15.87 4.76
N LYS A 1014 11.41 16.94 4.08
CA LYS A 1014 10.82 18.15 4.66
C LYS A 1014 9.57 18.57 3.88
N GLU A 1015 8.41 18.31 4.49
CA GLU A 1015 7.18 19.13 4.61
C GLU A 1015 6.83 20.27 3.61
N ARG A 1016 7.29 20.24 2.36
CA ARG A 1016 6.85 21.21 1.33
C ARG A 1016 6.20 20.49 0.15
N TYR A 1017 5.00 19.97 0.40
CA TYR A 1017 4.00 19.76 -0.65
C TYR A 1017 2.66 20.32 -0.17
N ARG A 1018 2.60 21.66 -0.07
CA ARG A 1018 1.37 22.42 -0.30
C ARG A 1018 1.67 23.33 -1.47
N ASN A 1019 1.11 22.98 -2.62
CA ASN A 1019 0.56 23.85 -3.66
C ASN A 1019 0.05 22.96 -4.79
#